data_AF-A0A673M754-F1
#
_entry.id   AF-A0A673M754-F1
#
_cell.length_a   1.000
_cell.length_b   1.000
_cell.length_c   1.000
_cell.angle_alpha   90.00
_cell.angle_beta   90.00
_cell.angle_gamma   90.00
#
_symmetry.space_group_name_H-M   'P 1'
#
loop_
_entity.id
_entity.type
_entity.pdbx_description
1 polymer ?
#
loop_
_entity_poly.entity_id
_entity_poly.type
_entity_poly.pdbx_seq_one_letter_code
_entity_poly.pdbx_strand_id
1 'polypeptide(L)'
;MLKNYNPWLRLLMLFCAQAINVPHKEESKSQDEIRELTARVIELEATSKRLRKRFEIHCNDFLSDVIEMAALSRPLSLGMLYDSQRNSFCQDIFMWDEDTLARMKVSLPRPQTYVKVLENDSPQERFRVLEMSPVLQSGTQTGQIKMTGAAAFLIHPEQHQERATLHYRTTTRLDMISQRLLQEVAPSALVGQTTATHVVSAVYFGAQAFMVFESDSSNHEKNAEIVDVLKIMTSTFCPNHIISSLNASEKAKSSLLACSLYIDVGDWKSPVSFDKAVEIYGSLPTLLGSKDERAVPLKVWLYPLKKLNKSSVHAALSGVSENVMQRAESILEHLRKQIRICQDIIKDYINVNVIMQFLTLEDKLVEFLELMQEYQTTFQKEIADIVHIKEGKRERSLQDLLKRHSQSPFSAEKTNQWLENKETELKILNDFRAADITVVKSQAELQQIISHSQKTRVMCLTLYSPDVEDSFITALRQYIESDGSIQNDSLLFKPVSIDDKKIIKAQLFIAANEDAEQTKFIAALVPSDDFPEYSVQFYRDGRIVSRNVNLGTKSDLVQISHIKHISVSLKLNQSDTKRIERYIVEYRALGDDGSNNEPWKQIIFDGPSIRETCMISDLKSGHKFQLRYIFVEQDCMNLSRIMNFQTVVTATPGKLLVNKLDRDTLRVTWLRAETDQDFPVLWYNVEYKEAGLEGWSSVQTEGLECECTLTVLHSTCYRVRVSAVYEDITSKPSEETPVPVDVWNINLSKRKSSILLEVLKLQTEKKPVELIDWTDEESEVKGFLQCLPYISQLRFDRFVYYKKQSSFQFLVNLTVAASKFETTGQNYTELFTSVCSYTSFPFSENVPNHQCDFLLDLWSHVKDYESQTGRSVLPTLQPIYQSAPAVWRIKLSERKSSILLEVLKLQTEKKPVDLIDCTDEESTLRGFFQCLPYISQLRFPHQQKGSSNETEIKKRLLALNLSFEVPTLPKEMIELSMEALFSYMYYGKWDFLLDLYSHVKDYETRTGRSVLPAFHPVYQSAPAVWSIDLSERKSSILLEVLKLQTEKKPVELRDWTDEESEVKGFLQCLPYISQLRFDPFVFYEKKRSVQFLLNLIISASEFDKTTGENYTELFTSVCSYTSFPFSENYTNRHADQCNFLLDLWSHVKDYETQTGRSVLPALQPIYQSAPAVWSIKLSERKSSILLEGAPLRGG
;
A
#
# COMPACT_ATOMS: atom_id res chain seq x y z
N MET A 1 -7.45 7.19 10.78
CA MET A 1 -7.10 6.40 9.58
C MET A 1 -7.06 4.87 9.80
N LEU A 2 -7.29 4.31 11.01
CA LEU A 2 -7.29 2.85 11.29
C LEU A 2 -8.63 2.30 11.82
N LYS A 3 -9.76 3.00 11.56
CA LYS A 3 -11.07 2.58 12.09
C LYS A 3 -11.83 1.56 11.21
N ASN A 4 -11.39 1.30 9.96
CA ASN A 4 -12.21 0.66 8.92
C ASN A 4 -11.69 -0.71 8.40
N TYR A 5 -11.02 -1.53 9.23
CA TYR A 5 -10.60 -2.89 8.83
C TYR A 5 -11.30 -3.99 9.64
N ASN A 6 -11.54 -5.13 8.98
CA ASN A 6 -12.14 -6.38 9.48
C ASN A 6 -11.56 -6.79 10.85
N PRO A 7 -12.37 -7.25 11.83
CA PRO A 7 -11.93 -7.60 13.19
C PRO A 7 -10.79 -8.63 13.26
N TRP A 8 -10.69 -9.56 12.31
CA TRP A 8 -9.60 -10.55 12.27
C TRP A 8 -8.35 -10.08 11.53
N LEU A 9 -8.48 -9.17 10.55
CA LEU A 9 -7.33 -8.42 10.02
C LEU A 9 -6.82 -7.39 11.04
N ARG A 10 -7.70 -6.84 11.88
CA ARG A 10 -7.32 -6.12 13.10
C ARG A 10 -6.58 -7.03 14.05
N LEU A 11 -7.02 -8.28 14.27
CA LEU A 11 -6.33 -9.25 15.12
C LEU A 11 -4.95 -9.66 14.55
N LEU A 12 -4.82 -9.78 13.23
CA LEU A 12 -3.56 -10.13 12.54
C LEU A 12 -2.57 -8.94 12.50
N MET A 13 -3.07 -7.72 12.32
CA MET A 13 -2.24 -6.48 12.31
C MET A 13 -1.92 -6.00 13.74
N LEU A 14 -2.79 -6.27 14.72
CA LEU A 14 -2.49 -6.13 16.16
C LEU A 14 -1.43 -7.16 16.59
N PHE A 15 -1.30 -8.29 15.89
CA PHE A 15 -0.27 -9.30 16.18
C PHE A 15 1.16 -8.83 15.87
N CYS A 16 1.34 -7.86 14.97
CA CYS A 16 2.66 -7.28 14.69
C CYS A 16 2.95 -6.01 15.50
N ALA A 17 1.92 -5.37 16.08
CA ALA A 17 2.08 -4.16 16.90
C ALA A 17 2.02 -4.44 18.43
N GLN A 18 1.68 -5.65 18.87
CA GLN A 18 1.49 -6.00 20.30
C GLN A 18 2.50 -6.99 20.87
N ALA A 19 3.58 -7.32 20.16
CA ALA A 19 4.64 -8.18 20.70
C ALA A 19 5.50 -7.50 21.79
N ILE A 20 5.22 -6.24 22.16
CA ILE A 20 6.09 -5.46 23.04
C ILE A 20 5.26 -4.69 24.04
N ASN A 21 4.90 -5.37 25.12
CA ASN A 21 4.68 -4.71 26.40
C ASN A 21 4.73 -5.75 27.53
N VAL A 22 5.93 -5.99 28.06
CA VAL A 22 6.10 -6.60 29.39
C VAL A 22 6.14 -5.45 30.41
N PRO A 23 5.29 -5.42 31.45
CA PRO A 23 5.38 -4.40 32.50
C PRO A 23 6.63 -4.61 33.38
N HIS A 24 7.33 -3.52 33.69
CA HIS A 24 8.39 -3.48 34.70
C HIS A 24 7.78 -3.71 36.09
N LYS A 25 8.28 -4.71 36.80
CA LYS A 25 8.44 -4.65 38.25
C LYS A 25 9.66 -5.47 38.62
N GLU A 26 10.63 -4.79 39.21
CA GLU A 26 11.81 -5.39 39.81
C GLU A 26 11.42 -6.28 40.99
N GLU A 27 11.62 -7.58 40.82
CA GLU A 27 12.11 -8.46 41.87
C GLU A 27 13.28 -9.21 41.23
N SER A 28 14.45 -9.21 41.87
CA SER A 28 15.64 -9.89 41.37
C SER A 28 15.40 -11.40 41.30
N LYS A 29 14.92 -11.88 40.15
CA LYS A 29 14.79 -13.32 39.86
C LYS A 29 16.16 -13.90 39.59
N SER A 30 16.42 -15.12 40.08
CA SER A 30 17.71 -15.79 39.93
C SER A 30 18.02 -16.10 38.46
N GLN A 31 19.31 -16.21 38.11
CA GLN A 31 19.77 -16.48 36.74
C GLN A 31 19.15 -17.74 36.11
N ASP A 32 18.71 -18.71 36.92
CA ASP A 32 18.04 -19.92 36.45
C ASP A 32 16.57 -19.68 36.04
N GLU A 33 15.84 -18.79 36.73
CA GLU A 33 14.46 -18.43 36.36
C GLU A 33 14.42 -17.59 35.07
N ILE A 34 15.43 -16.76 34.83
CA ILE A 34 15.57 -15.98 33.60
C ILE A 34 15.85 -16.92 32.41
N ARG A 35 16.74 -17.92 32.57
CA ARG A 35 16.98 -18.95 31.53
C ARG A 35 15.73 -19.78 31.22
N GLU A 36 14.93 -20.13 32.22
CA GLU A 36 13.69 -20.91 32.01
C GLU A 36 12.60 -20.07 31.32
N LEU A 37 12.51 -18.78 31.61
CA LEU A 37 11.59 -17.85 30.94
C LEU A 37 11.99 -17.57 29.50
N THR A 38 13.29 -17.37 29.21
CA THR A 38 13.80 -17.16 27.85
C THR A 38 13.61 -18.41 26.98
N ALA A 39 13.83 -19.61 27.54
CA ALA A 39 13.56 -20.87 26.84
C ALA A 39 12.06 -21.04 26.53
N ARG A 40 11.16 -20.68 27.46
CA ARG A 40 9.70 -20.71 27.22
C ARG A 40 9.24 -19.70 26.18
N VAL A 41 9.85 -18.53 26.09
CA VAL A 41 9.53 -17.51 25.07
C VAL A 41 9.98 -17.97 23.69
N ILE A 42 11.18 -18.53 23.56
CA ILE A 42 11.67 -19.11 22.29
C ILE A 42 10.80 -20.29 21.86
N GLU A 43 10.36 -21.12 22.81
CA GLU A 43 9.44 -22.24 22.53
C GLU A 43 8.05 -21.74 22.12
N LEU A 44 7.51 -20.69 22.76
CA LEU A 44 6.25 -20.05 22.39
C LEU A 44 6.32 -19.34 21.03
N GLU A 45 7.44 -18.74 20.66
CA GLU A 45 7.65 -18.12 19.34
C GLU A 45 7.82 -19.16 18.22
N ALA A 46 8.55 -20.24 18.47
CA ALA A 46 8.66 -21.37 17.55
C ALA A 46 7.31 -22.08 17.37
N THR A 47 6.53 -22.19 18.45
CA THR A 47 5.17 -22.75 18.43
C THR A 47 4.20 -21.80 17.72
N SER A 48 4.31 -20.49 17.92
CA SER A 48 3.55 -19.45 17.19
C SER A 48 3.86 -19.44 15.69
N LYS A 49 5.13 -19.56 15.29
CA LYS A 49 5.53 -19.69 13.87
C LYS A 49 5.03 -21.01 13.24
N ARG A 50 5.05 -22.14 13.99
CA ARG A 50 4.46 -23.42 13.54
C ARG A 50 2.94 -23.39 13.49
N LEU A 51 2.29 -22.65 14.40
CA LEU A 51 0.84 -22.45 14.44
C LEU A 51 0.40 -21.53 13.30
N ARG A 52 1.09 -20.40 13.01
CA ARG A 52 0.78 -19.53 11.87
C ARG A 52 0.77 -20.28 10.54
N LYS A 53 1.75 -21.16 10.32
CA LYS A 53 1.85 -21.99 9.11
C LYS A 53 0.81 -23.12 9.03
N ARG A 54 0.17 -23.49 10.16
CA ARG A 54 -0.96 -24.43 10.23
C ARG A 54 -2.34 -23.75 10.28
N PHE A 55 -2.42 -22.50 10.74
CA PHE A 55 -3.67 -21.76 11.00
C PHE A 55 -4.16 -20.92 9.81
N GLU A 56 -3.29 -20.55 8.86
CA GLU A 56 -3.72 -19.91 7.61
C GLU A 56 -4.65 -20.79 6.76
N ILE A 57 -4.81 -22.07 7.10
CA ILE A 57 -5.64 -23.02 6.36
C ILE A 57 -7.04 -23.20 6.99
N HIS A 58 -7.34 -22.80 8.23
CA HIS A 58 -8.55 -23.28 8.95
C HIS A 58 -9.36 -22.30 9.82
N CYS A 59 -9.17 -20.97 9.75
CA CYS A 59 -9.73 -20.05 10.76
C CYS A 59 -10.98 -19.21 10.40
N ASN A 60 -11.74 -19.54 9.36
CA ASN A 60 -12.93 -18.77 8.98
C ASN A 60 -14.24 -19.17 9.70
N ASP A 61 -14.28 -20.24 10.49
CA ASP A 61 -15.53 -20.83 11.00
C ASP A 61 -15.86 -20.56 12.49
N PHE A 62 -15.05 -19.78 13.23
CA PHE A 62 -15.07 -19.87 14.71
C PHE A 62 -16.00 -18.92 15.49
N LEU A 63 -16.64 -17.90 14.89
CA LEU A 63 -17.05 -16.70 15.68
C LEU A 63 -18.54 -16.33 15.77
N SER A 64 -19.47 -17.03 15.14
CA SER A 64 -20.85 -16.53 15.04
C SER A 64 -21.79 -16.88 16.21
N ASP A 65 -21.38 -17.68 17.20
CA ASP A 65 -22.26 -18.16 18.30
C ASP A 65 -21.70 -18.06 19.72
N VAL A 66 -20.55 -17.42 19.90
CA VAL A 66 -19.95 -17.28 21.24
C VAL A 66 -20.48 -15.99 21.86
N ILE A 67 -21.14 -16.09 23.02
CA ILE A 67 -21.69 -14.91 23.70
C ILE A 67 -20.58 -14.26 24.51
N GLU A 68 -20.39 -12.96 24.30
CA GLU A 68 -19.47 -12.14 25.08
C GLU A 68 -20.22 -11.44 26.22
N MET A 69 -19.68 -11.51 27.44
CA MET A 69 -20.38 -11.01 28.62
C MET A 69 -19.43 -10.31 29.59
N ALA A 70 -19.85 -9.14 30.12
CA ALA A 70 -19.13 -8.46 31.19
C ALA A 70 -19.21 -9.27 32.49
N ALA A 71 -18.07 -9.48 33.14
CA ALA A 71 -18.02 -10.29 34.35
C ALA A 71 -18.52 -9.54 35.60
N LEU A 72 -18.45 -8.20 35.62
CA LEU A 72 -18.96 -7.34 36.71
C LEU A 72 -18.44 -7.78 38.10
N SER A 73 -17.16 -8.11 38.16
CA SER A 73 -16.47 -8.53 39.40
C SER A 73 -17.00 -9.84 40.00
N ARG A 74 -17.76 -10.63 39.23
CA ARG A 74 -18.15 -12.00 39.60
C ARG A 74 -16.95 -12.94 39.48
N PRO A 75 -16.79 -13.93 40.39
CA PRO A 75 -15.70 -14.90 40.35
C PRO A 75 -15.96 -15.98 39.29
N LEU A 76 -15.78 -15.62 38.02
CA LEU A 76 -16.01 -16.49 36.87
C LEU A 76 -14.71 -17.17 36.41
N SER A 77 -14.78 -18.48 36.15
CA SER A 77 -13.63 -19.32 35.78
C SER A 77 -13.93 -20.16 34.54
N LEU A 78 -12.87 -20.64 33.86
CA LEU A 78 -12.99 -21.54 32.72
C LEU A 78 -13.75 -22.82 33.09
N GLY A 79 -14.56 -23.32 32.16
CA GLY A 79 -15.32 -24.55 32.36
C GLY A 79 -16.59 -24.38 33.20
N MET A 80 -16.82 -23.22 33.82
CA MET A 80 -18.08 -22.95 34.52
C MET A 80 -19.26 -22.98 33.56
N LEU A 81 -20.36 -23.56 34.01
CA LEU A 81 -21.58 -23.65 33.22
C LEU A 81 -22.45 -22.40 33.39
N TYR A 82 -23.14 -22.02 32.31
CA TYR A 82 -24.02 -20.86 32.26
C TYR A 82 -25.39 -21.22 31.67
N ASP A 83 -26.44 -20.81 32.37
CA ASP A 83 -27.84 -20.94 31.97
C ASP A 83 -28.32 -19.60 31.40
N SER A 84 -28.53 -19.55 30.09
CA SER A 84 -28.99 -18.35 29.38
C SER A 84 -30.47 -18.04 29.61
N GLN A 85 -31.30 -19.02 30.00
CA GLN A 85 -32.71 -18.80 30.30
C GLN A 85 -32.88 -18.12 31.67
N ARG A 86 -32.03 -18.48 32.64
CA ARG A 86 -32.04 -17.90 33.99
C ARG A 86 -31.04 -16.74 34.16
N ASN A 87 -30.27 -16.43 33.11
CA ASN A 87 -29.18 -15.46 33.11
C ASN A 87 -28.21 -15.62 34.29
N SER A 88 -27.91 -16.88 34.65
CA SER A 88 -27.18 -17.22 35.86
C SER A 88 -26.09 -18.25 35.59
N PHE A 89 -24.94 -18.08 36.25
CA PHE A 89 -23.88 -19.09 36.28
C PHE A 89 -24.23 -20.18 37.29
N CYS A 90 -23.98 -21.44 36.93
CA CYS A 90 -24.11 -22.56 37.84
C CYS A 90 -22.94 -22.51 38.83
N GLN A 91 -23.23 -22.29 40.12
CA GLN A 91 -22.19 -22.27 41.15
C GLN A 91 -21.56 -23.66 41.30
N ASP A 92 -20.22 -23.70 41.32
CA ASP A 92 -19.40 -24.89 41.57
C ASP A 92 -19.62 -26.10 40.63
N ILE A 93 -20.30 -25.90 39.48
CA ILE A 93 -20.47 -26.93 38.46
C ILE A 93 -19.62 -26.60 37.24
N PHE A 94 -18.62 -27.45 36.99
CA PHE A 94 -17.69 -27.34 35.88
C PHE A 94 -17.91 -28.49 34.89
N MET A 95 -17.77 -28.18 33.61
CA MET A 95 -17.95 -29.15 32.52
C MET A 95 -16.84 -30.22 32.49
N TRP A 96 -15.65 -29.84 32.92
CA TRP A 96 -14.48 -30.71 32.98
C TRP A 96 -13.88 -30.62 34.38
N ASP A 97 -13.24 -31.70 34.82
CA ASP A 97 -12.49 -31.70 36.07
C ASP A 97 -11.32 -30.70 36.04
N GLU A 98 -10.89 -30.27 37.22
CA GLU A 98 -9.87 -29.26 37.39
C GLU A 98 -8.54 -29.67 36.72
N ASP A 99 -8.17 -30.96 36.78
CA ASP A 99 -6.96 -31.45 36.14
C ASP A 99 -7.07 -31.36 34.61
N THR A 100 -8.22 -31.70 34.03
CA THR A 100 -8.47 -31.57 32.59
C THR A 100 -8.47 -30.12 32.14
N LEU A 101 -9.08 -29.21 32.90
CA LEU A 101 -9.04 -27.77 32.62
C LEU A 101 -7.62 -27.23 32.72
N ALA A 102 -6.87 -27.60 33.75
CA ALA A 102 -5.48 -27.16 33.94
C ALA A 102 -4.58 -27.62 32.78
N ARG A 103 -4.73 -28.87 32.30
CA ARG A 103 -3.96 -29.40 31.16
C ARG A 103 -4.30 -28.74 29.82
N MET A 104 -5.57 -28.34 29.62
CA MET A 104 -6.07 -27.87 28.33
C MET A 104 -6.27 -26.34 28.27
N LYS A 105 -5.97 -25.65 29.37
CA LYS A 105 -5.97 -24.19 29.47
C LYS A 105 -4.83 -23.59 28.66
N VAL A 106 -5.17 -22.62 27.83
CA VAL A 106 -4.24 -21.75 27.13
C VAL A 106 -4.36 -20.37 27.77
N SER A 107 -3.28 -19.87 28.37
CA SER A 107 -3.23 -18.53 28.95
C SER A 107 -2.40 -17.62 28.04
N LEU A 108 -2.95 -16.46 27.68
CA LEU A 108 -2.31 -15.46 26.85
C LEU A 108 -2.12 -14.17 27.65
N PRO A 109 -0.89 -13.67 27.85
CA PRO A 109 -0.67 -12.39 28.51
C PRO A 109 -1.25 -11.24 27.67
N ARG A 110 -2.01 -10.35 28.31
CA ARG A 110 -2.69 -9.20 27.70
C ARG A 110 -2.64 -7.94 28.61
N PRO A 111 -1.45 -7.47 29.02
CA PRO A 111 -1.33 -6.31 29.89
C PRO A 111 -1.63 -4.98 29.15
N GLN A 112 -2.68 -4.26 29.55
CA GLN A 112 -3.00 -2.92 29.04
C GLN A 112 -3.65 -2.09 30.13
N THR A 113 -3.27 -0.82 30.27
CA THR A 113 -3.90 0.10 31.24
C THR A 113 -4.37 1.35 30.53
N TYR A 114 -5.63 1.75 30.76
CA TYR A 114 -6.19 2.97 30.24
C TYR A 114 -6.92 3.75 31.34
N VAL A 115 -6.90 5.07 31.24
CA VAL A 115 -7.58 5.98 32.16
C VAL A 115 -8.35 7.01 31.35
N LYS A 116 -9.62 7.26 31.72
CA LYS A 116 -10.52 8.18 31.02
C LYS A 116 -11.34 8.99 32.03
N VAL A 117 -11.60 10.26 31.74
CA VAL A 117 -12.59 11.06 32.47
C VAL A 117 -13.95 10.89 31.79
N LEU A 118 -14.99 10.63 32.58
CA LEU A 118 -16.38 10.57 32.15
C LEU A 118 -17.05 11.89 32.50
N GLU A 119 -17.43 12.63 31.46
CA GLU A 119 -18.08 13.95 31.57
C GLU A 119 -19.61 13.85 31.64
N ASN A 120 -20.18 12.69 31.27
CA ASN A 120 -21.60 12.38 31.37
C ASN A 120 -21.76 11.15 32.27
N ASP A 121 -22.71 11.22 33.20
CA ASP A 121 -22.97 10.17 34.18
C ASP A 121 -24.37 9.57 34.09
N SER A 122 -24.98 9.66 32.90
CA SER A 122 -26.23 8.96 32.59
C SER A 122 -26.11 7.44 32.82
N PRO A 123 -27.17 6.76 33.26
CA PRO A 123 -27.19 5.29 33.39
C PRO A 123 -26.71 4.57 32.13
N GLN A 124 -27.08 5.09 30.95
CA GLN A 124 -26.67 4.54 29.65
C GLN A 124 -25.16 4.65 29.44
N GLU A 125 -24.53 5.76 29.83
CA GLU A 125 -23.08 5.92 29.74
C GLU A 125 -22.36 4.99 30.74
N ARG A 126 -22.89 4.83 31.96
CA ARG A 126 -22.34 3.86 32.91
C ARG A 126 -22.41 2.42 32.39
N PHE A 127 -23.52 2.04 31.74
CA PHE A 127 -23.67 0.73 31.08
C PHE A 127 -22.67 0.54 29.94
N ARG A 128 -22.45 1.59 29.13
CA ARG A 128 -21.47 1.58 28.02
C ARG A 128 -20.05 1.40 28.52
N VAL A 129 -19.63 2.12 29.56
CA VAL A 129 -18.26 2.09 30.06
C VAL A 129 -17.89 0.73 30.67
N LEU A 130 -18.86 0.05 31.29
CA LEU A 130 -18.69 -1.31 31.80
C LEU A 130 -18.90 -2.41 30.73
N GLU A 131 -19.11 -2.02 29.47
CA GLU A 131 -19.36 -2.92 28.34
C GLU A 131 -20.51 -3.92 28.61
N MET A 132 -21.59 -3.46 29.25
CA MET A 132 -22.71 -4.33 29.60
C MET A 132 -23.65 -4.57 28.43
N SER A 133 -24.00 -5.85 28.22
CA SER A 133 -25.04 -6.24 27.27
C SER A 133 -26.44 -5.88 27.79
N PRO A 134 -27.45 -5.70 26.90
CA PRO A 134 -28.82 -5.37 27.30
C PRO A 134 -29.44 -6.35 28.32
N VAL A 135 -29.07 -7.63 28.23
CA VAL A 135 -29.54 -8.68 29.15
C VAL A 135 -29.02 -8.45 30.59
N LEU A 136 -27.77 -8.01 30.76
CA LEU A 136 -27.22 -7.65 32.06
C LEU A 136 -27.76 -6.32 32.57
N GLN A 137 -28.10 -5.38 31.67
CA GLN A 137 -28.73 -4.11 32.04
C GLN A 137 -30.13 -4.33 32.66
N SER A 138 -30.94 -5.22 32.08
CA SER A 138 -32.24 -5.60 32.66
C SER A 138 -32.11 -6.31 34.01
N GLY A 139 -31.15 -7.24 34.13
CA GLY A 139 -30.88 -7.96 35.39
C GLY A 139 -30.35 -7.07 36.52
N THR A 140 -29.68 -5.95 36.19
CA THR A 140 -29.23 -4.96 37.18
C THR A 140 -30.37 -4.04 37.63
N GLN A 141 -31.24 -3.62 36.73
CA GLN A 141 -32.42 -2.81 37.07
C GLN A 141 -33.44 -3.56 37.94
N THR A 142 -33.51 -4.88 37.81
CA THR A 142 -34.39 -5.76 38.61
C THR A 142 -33.76 -6.24 39.92
N GLY A 143 -32.52 -5.84 40.22
CA GLY A 143 -31.80 -6.21 41.45
C GLY A 143 -31.35 -7.67 41.52
N GLN A 144 -31.41 -8.42 40.42
CA GLN A 144 -31.05 -9.84 40.37
C GLN A 144 -29.54 -10.09 40.38
N ILE A 145 -28.74 -9.10 39.94
CA ILE A 145 -27.28 -9.18 39.90
C ILE A 145 -26.71 -8.37 41.06
N LYS A 146 -26.01 -9.04 41.97
CA LYS A 146 -25.31 -8.38 43.08
C LYS A 146 -24.10 -7.61 42.53
N MET A 147 -24.13 -6.29 42.67
CA MET A 147 -23.07 -5.40 42.20
C MET A 147 -22.01 -5.21 43.28
N THR A 148 -20.77 -5.59 42.97
CA THR A 148 -19.63 -5.51 43.89
C THR A 148 -18.40 -4.94 43.17
N GLY A 149 -17.40 -4.49 43.92
CA GLY A 149 -16.18 -3.90 43.36
C GLY A 149 -16.47 -2.65 42.54
N ALA A 150 -15.81 -2.51 41.39
CA ALA A 150 -16.01 -1.39 40.48
C ALA A 150 -17.40 -1.34 39.85
N ALA A 151 -18.06 -2.49 39.68
CA ALA A 151 -19.39 -2.56 39.10
C ALA A 151 -20.46 -1.90 39.99
N ALA A 152 -20.18 -1.73 41.28
CA ALA A 152 -21.05 -0.99 42.21
C ALA A 152 -21.18 0.51 41.87
N PHE A 153 -20.33 1.06 40.99
CA PHE A 153 -20.52 2.40 40.43
C PHE A 153 -21.88 2.58 39.75
N LEU A 154 -22.47 1.50 39.22
CA LEU A 154 -23.77 1.56 38.53
C LEU A 154 -24.92 2.03 39.42
N ILE A 155 -24.85 1.72 40.72
CA ILE A 155 -25.87 2.07 41.71
C ILE A 155 -25.54 3.36 42.47
N HIS A 156 -24.51 4.10 42.05
CA HIS A 156 -24.18 5.39 42.66
C HIS A 156 -25.36 6.38 42.50
N PRO A 157 -25.81 7.09 43.55
CA PRO A 157 -27.04 7.90 43.52
C PRO A 157 -27.05 8.95 42.41
N GLU A 158 -28.22 9.22 41.81
CA GLU A 158 -28.40 10.35 40.90
C GLU A 158 -28.77 11.59 41.72
N GLN A 159 -27.79 12.44 42.02
CA GLN A 159 -28.01 13.75 42.64
C GLN A 159 -27.70 14.88 41.66
N HIS A 160 -28.36 16.03 41.80
CA HIS A 160 -28.22 17.21 40.93
C HIS A 160 -26.96 18.06 41.21
N GLN A 161 -25.90 17.46 41.74
CA GLN A 161 -24.63 18.15 42.02
C GLN A 161 -23.66 18.05 40.82
N GLU A 162 -22.79 19.04 40.68
CA GLU A 162 -21.69 19.02 39.71
C GLU A 162 -20.68 17.93 40.08
N ARG A 163 -20.48 16.95 39.18
CA ARG A 163 -19.60 15.80 39.41
C ARG A 163 -18.90 15.34 38.15
N ALA A 164 -17.72 14.74 38.32
CA ALA A 164 -16.96 14.12 37.25
C ALA A 164 -16.31 12.82 37.72
N THR A 165 -16.23 11.82 36.84
CA THR A 165 -15.76 10.48 37.21
C THR A 165 -14.47 10.13 36.47
N LEU A 166 -13.44 9.72 37.20
CA LEU A 166 -12.22 9.14 36.64
C LEU A 166 -12.36 7.61 36.59
N HIS A 167 -12.29 7.05 35.39
CA HIS A 167 -12.31 5.60 35.15
C HIS A 167 -10.90 5.10 34.85
N TYR A 168 -10.39 4.21 35.69
CA TYR A 168 -9.16 3.46 35.47
C TYR A 168 -9.51 2.01 35.15
N ARG A 169 -8.89 1.45 34.12
CA ARG A 169 -8.98 0.01 33.82
C ARG A 169 -7.62 -0.53 33.40
N THR A 170 -7.29 -1.67 33.96
CA THR A 170 -6.10 -2.44 33.61
C THR A 170 -6.48 -3.89 33.30
N THR A 171 -5.85 -4.48 32.30
CA THR A 171 -6.04 -5.86 31.87
C THR A 171 -4.75 -6.63 32.08
N THR A 172 -4.82 -7.94 32.30
CA THR A 172 -3.64 -8.76 32.65
C THR A 172 -3.45 -9.94 31.69
N ARG A 173 -4.44 -10.82 31.58
CA ARG A 173 -4.36 -12.05 30.78
C ARG A 173 -5.70 -12.49 30.22
N LEU A 174 -5.67 -13.31 29.16
CA LEU A 174 -6.81 -14.01 28.59
C LEU A 174 -6.59 -15.51 28.74
N ASP A 175 -7.41 -16.15 29.57
CA ASP A 175 -7.41 -17.60 29.74
C ASP A 175 -8.46 -18.20 28.80
N MET A 176 -8.14 -19.30 28.10
CA MET A 176 -9.00 -19.95 27.11
C MET A 176 -8.92 -21.47 27.20
N ILE A 177 -9.99 -22.16 26.80
CA ILE A 177 -9.99 -23.61 26.60
C ILE A 177 -9.46 -23.94 25.20
N SER A 178 -8.56 -24.92 25.08
CA SER A 178 -8.04 -25.35 23.78
C SER A 178 -9.14 -25.88 22.85
N GLN A 179 -9.01 -25.60 21.54
CA GLN A 179 -9.95 -26.08 20.52
C GLN A 179 -10.07 -27.60 20.50
N ARG A 180 -9.01 -28.32 20.88
CA ARG A 180 -9.01 -29.78 20.98
C ARG A 180 -10.00 -30.28 22.04
N LEU A 181 -10.03 -29.66 23.23
CA LEU A 181 -10.98 -30.02 24.28
C LEU A 181 -12.42 -29.64 23.89
N LEU A 182 -12.59 -28.54 23.15
CA LEU A 182 -13.92 -28.16 22.61
C LEU A 182 -14.44 -29.11 21.53
N GLN A 183 -13.57 -29.95 20.93
CA GLN A 183 -13.89 -30.94 19.89
C GLN A 183 -13.94 -32.38 20.43
N GLU A 184 -13.47 -32.62 21.65
CA GLU A 184 -13.53 -33.93 22.31
C GLU A 184 -14.93 -34.18 22.91
N VAL A 185 -15.31 -35.45 23.01
CA VAL A 185 -16.64 -35.85 23.51
C VAL A 185 -16.81 -35.38 24.95
N ALA A 186 -17.75 -34.45 25.14
CA ALA A 186 -18.21 -34.01 26.46
C ALA A 186 -18.49 -35.22 27.37
N PRO A 187 -18.07 -35.21 28.65
CA PRO A 187 -18.37 -36.30 29.58
C PRO A 187 -19.88 -36.55 29.64
N SER A 188 -20.30 -37.75 29.24
CA SER A 188 -21.72 -38.14 29.10
C SER A 188 -22.51 -38.10 30.41
N ALA A 189 -21.84 -38.02 31.55
CA ALA A 189 -22.45 -37.94 32.88
C ALA A 189 -23.15 -36.59 33.19
N LEU A 190 -22.71 -35.47 32.58
CA LEU A 190 -23.19 -34.11 32.90
C LEU A 190 -24.32 -33.61 31.98
N VAL A 191 -24.42 -34.17 30.76
CA VAL A 191 -25.35 -33.71 29.70
C VAL A 191 -26.82 -33.99 30.04
N GLY A 192 -27.11 -34.91 30.97
CA GLY A 192 -28.46 -35.23 31.44
C GLY A 192 -28.87 -34.63 32.79
N GLN A 193 -27.98 -33.92 33.49
CA GLN A 193 -28.18 -33.50 34.89
C GLN A 193 -28.13 -31.97 35.12
N THR A 194 -27.93 -31.15 34.08
CA THR A 194 -27.80 -29.68 34.20
C THR A 194 -28.74 -28.93 33.27
N THR A 195 -29.20 -27.73 33.66
CA THR A 195 -29.99 -26.81 32.81
C THR A 195 -29.10 -25.85 31.99
N ALA A 196 -27.78 -26.05 32.05
CA ALA A 196 -26.83 -25.16 31.42
C ALA A 196 -26.92 -25.20 29.90
N THR A 197 -26.70 -24.04 29.27
CA THR A 197 -26.79 -23.87 27.81
C THR A 197 -25.42 -23.57 27.19
N HIS A 198 -24.53 -22.97 27.99
CA HIS A 198 -23.19 -22.57 27.58
C HIS A 198 -22.16 -22.96 28.64
N VAL A 199 -20.89 -23.00 28.24
CA VAL A 199 -19.74 -23.12 29.12
C VAL A 199 -18.82 -21.92 28.93
N VAL A 200 -18.18 -21.46 30.00
CA VAL A 200 -17.15 -20.42 29.92
C VAL A 200 -15.93 -21.00 29.20
N SER A 201 -15.71 -20.57 27.96
CA SER A 201 -14.59 -21.01 27.13
C SER A 201 -13.40 -20.08 27.17
N ALA A 202 -13.61 -18.81 27.54
CA ALA A 202 -12.53 -17.86 27.76
C ALA A 202 -12.88 -16.84 28.85
N VAL A 203 -11.86 -16.34 29.56
CA VAL A 203 -11.97 -15.34 30.62
C VAL A 203 -10.85 -14.31 30.46
N TYR A 204 -11.23 -13.04 30.37
CA TYR A 204 -10.31 -11.90 30.31
C TYR A 204 -10.20 -11.25 31.69
N PHE A 205 -9.00 -11.29 32.25
CA PHE A 205 -8.69 -10.84 33.61
C PHE A 205 -8.10 -9.43 33.62
N GLY A 206 -8.32 -8.73 34.73
CA GLY A 206 -7.77 -7.41 35.00
C GLY A 206 -8.35 -6.81 36.27
N ALA A 207 -8.41 -5.48 36.33
CA ALA A 207 -9.12 -4.74 37.38
C ALA A 207 -9.55 -3.37 36.85
N GLN A 208 -10.62 -2.83 37.42
CA GLN A 208 -11.08 -1.48 37.12
C GLN A 208 -11.41 -0.72 38.41
N ALA A 209 -11.47 0.60 38.28
CA ALA A 209 -11.76 1.54 39.35
C ALA A 209 -12.51 2.74 38.79
N PHE A 210 -13.58 3.15 39.47
CA PHE A 210 -14.29 4.41 39.23
C PHE A 210 -14.15 5.29 40.47
N MET A 211 -13.63 6.50 40.25
CA MET A 211 -13.44 7.52 41.28
C MET A 211 -14.34 8.71 40.93
N VAL A 212 -15.44 8.86 41.66
CA VAL A 212 -16.47 9.88 41.41
C VAL A 212 -16.18 11.09 42.29
N PHE A 213 -15.85 12.23 41.69
CA PHE A 213 -15.56 13.46 42.43
C PHE A 213 -16.77 14.39 42.41
N GLU A 214 -17.23 14.77 43.60
CA GLU A 214 -18.45 15.55 43.83
C GLU A 214 -18.12 16.82 44.64
N SER A 215 -18.80 17.92 44.32
CA SER A 215 -18.64 19.21 45.02
C SER A 215 -19.91 19.57 45.80
N ASP A 216 -19.72 20.08 47.03
CA ASP A 216 -20.83 20.48 47.91
C ASP A 216 -21.46 21.86 47.57
N SER A 217 -21.00 22.56 46.53
CA SER A 217 -21.43 23.95 46.24
C SER A 217 -22.65 24.03 45.31
N SER A 218 -23.64 24.87 45.65
CA SER A 218 -24.93 25.00 44.95
C SER A 218 -24.93 25.94 43.72
N ASN A 219 -23.77 26.25 43.14
CA ASN A 219 -23.65 27.16 41.98
C ASN A 219 -23.54 26.38 40.67
N HIS A 220 -24.55 26.49 39.80
CA HIS A 220 -24.76 25.69 38.58
C HIS A 220 -23.92 26.11 37.34
N GLU A 221 -22.66 26.52 37.48
CA GLU A 221 -21.90 27.07 36.33
C GLU A 221 -20.52 26.45 36.01
N LYS A 222 -20.10 25.31 36.58
CA LYS A 222 -18.65 24.94 36.60
C LYS A 222 -18.27 23.46 36.42
N ASN A 223 -19.09 22.60 35.81
CA ASN A 223 -18.69 21.22 35.49
C ASN A 223 -17.38 21.10 34.66
N ALA A 224 -17.10 22.05 33.77
CA ALA A 224 -15.87 22.06 32.97
C ALA A 224 -14.60 22.13 33.83
N GLU A 225 -14.65 22.81 34.97
CA GLU A 225 -13.47 23.09 35.80
C GLU A 225 -13.05 21.85 36.62
N ILE A 226 -14.00 21.02 37.08
CA ILE A 226 -13.70 19.75 37.77
C ILE A 226 -13.11 18.75 36.77
N VAL A 227 -13.66 18.71 35.56
CA VAL A 227 -13.15 17.87 34.47
C VAL A 227 -11.70 18.23 34.13
N ASP A 228 -11.34 19.52 34.12
CA ASP A 228 -9.98 19.96 33.87
C ASP A 228 -8.99 19.51 34.96
N VAL A 229 -9.42 19.49 36.23
CA VAL A 229 -8.65 18.88 37.33
C VAL A 229 -8.44 17.38 37.11
N LEU A 230 -9.46 16.63 36.70
CA LEU A 230 -9.35 15.19 36.46
C LEU A 230 -8.55 14.84 35.21
N LYS A 231 -8.55 15.69 34.17
CA LYS A 231 -7.69 15.52 32.98
C LYS A 231 -6.22 15.49 33.37
N ILE A 232 -5.80 16.26 34.37
CA ILE A 232 -4.42 16.22 34.88
C ILE A 232 -4.08 14.84 35.45
N MET A 233 -5.03 14.17 36.11
CA MET A 233 -4.85 12.81 36.63
C MET A 233 -4.73 11.75 35.53
N THR A 234 -5.35 11.95 34.36
CA THR A 234 -5.16 11.02 33.22
C THR A 234 -3.75 11.07 32.67
N SER A 235 -3.09 12.22 32.82
CA SER A 235 -1.70 12.35 32.47
C SER A 235 -0.92 11.44 33.41
N THR A 236 -0.86 11.67 34.74
CA THR A 236 0.13 11.05 35.67
C THR A 236 -0.42 10.04 36.69
N PHE A 237 0.37 9.07 37.18
CA PHE A 237 -0.01 8.21 38.32
C PHE A 237 0.72 8.63 39.61
N CYS A 238 1.67 9.56 39.52
CA CYS A 238 2.43 10.01 40.68
C CYS A 238 1.61 11.05 41.48
N PRO A 239 1.20 10.77 42.73
CA PRO A 239 0.32 11.65 43.49
C PRO A 239 0.88 13.06 43.67
N ASN A 240 2.18 13.16 44.01
CA ASN A 240 2.87 14.44 44.23
C ASN A 240 2.86 15.30 42.98
N HIS A 241 2.95 14.66 41.81
CA HIS A 241 2.98 15.37 40.55
C HIS A 241 1.59 15.85 40.09
N ILE A 242 0.53 15.11 40.41
CA ILE A 242 -0.85 15.56 40.20
C ILE A 242 -1.09 16.83 41.01
N ILE A 243 -0.75 16.79 42.30
CA ILE A 243 -0.99 17.89 43.22
C ILE A 243 -0.15 19.12 42.84
N SER A 244 1.11 18.94 42.40
CA SER A 244 1.97 20.07 42.01
C SER A 244 1.53 20.74 40.70
N SER A 245 0.96 19.97 39.75
CA SER A 245 0.50 20.45 38.44
C SER A 245 -0.74 21.35 38.49
N LEU A 246 -1.49 21.32 39.60
CA LEU A 246 -2.68 22.16 39.77
C LEU A 246 -2.27 23.62 40.01
N ASN A 247 -2.89 24.54 39.26
CA ASN A 247 -2.71 25.98 39.47
C ASN A 247 -3.44 26.45 40.76
N ALA A 248 -3.23 27.70 41.16
CA ALA A 248 -3.79 28.22 42.42
C ALA A 248 -5.33 28.16 42.48
N SER A 249 -6.01 28.36 41.34
CA SER A 249 -7.48 28.26 41.27
C SER A 249 -7.96 26.81 41.31
N GLU A 250 -7.22 25.88 40.70
CA GLU A 250 -7.56 24.45 40.68
C GLU A 250 -7.33 23.82 42.05
N LYS A 251 -6.24 24.18 42.75
CA LYS A 251 -5.95 23.73 44.12
C LYS A 251 -7.02 24.14 45.13
N ALA A 252 -7.53 25.37 44.99
CA ALA A 252 -8.60 25.87 45.85
C ALA A 252 -9.95 25.17 45.60
N LYS A 253 -10.16 24.59 44.41
CA LYS A 253 -11.38 23.85 44.05
C LYS A 253 -11.25 22.36 44.36
N SER A 254 -10.08 21.76 44.13
CA SER A 254 -9.83 20.35 44.41
C SER A 254 -9.93 20.03 45.90
N SER A 255 -9.59 20.98 46.78
CA SER A 255 -9.75 20.85 48.23
C SER A 255 -11.23 20.79 48.68
N LEU A 256 -12.17 21.16 47.81
CA LEU A 256 -13.62 21.11 48.05
C LEU A 256 -14.28 19.85 47.47
N LEU A 257 -13.52 18.96 46.84
CA LEU A 257 -14.04 17.74 46.23
C LEU A 257 -13.97 16.55 47.20
N ALA A 258 -15.11 15.88 47.38
CA ALA A 258 -15.18 14.55 47.96
C ALA A 258 -15.15 13.51 46.85
N CYS A 259 -14.49 12.37 47.08
CA CYS A 259 -14.34 11.31 46.09
C CYS A 259 -14.97 10.00 46.59
N SER A 260 -15.97 9.50 45.86
CA SER A 260 -16.55 8.17 46.06
C SER A 260 -15.78 7.12 45.25
N LEU A 261 -15.31 6.05 45.91
CA LEU A 261 -14.44 5.03 45.32
C LEU A 261 -15.19 3.72 45.06
N TYR A 262 -15.12 3.23 43.83
CA TYR A 262 -15.61 1.92 43.41
C TYR A 262 -14.50 1.15 42.71
N ILE A 263 -13.83 0.25 43.43
CA ILE A 263 -12.56 -0.35 42.99
C ILE A 263 -12.67 -1.87 43.13
N ASP A 264 -12.18 -2.63 42.14
CA ASP A 264 -12.17 -4.11 42.19
C ASP A 264 -11.13 -4.68 43.15
N VAL A 265 -10.07 -3.92 43.44
CA VAL A 265 -8.91 -4.37 44.21
C VAL A 265 -8.70 -3.48 45.43
N GLY A 266 -8.82 -4.10 46.61
CA GLY A 266 -8.61 -3.48 47.92
C GLY A 266 -9.90 -2.97 48.56
N ASP A 267 -9.94 -3.04 49.89
CA ASP A 267 -11.08 -2.60 50.71
C ASP A 267 -10.86 -1.17 51.20
N TRP A 268 -11.27 -0.20 50.37
CA TRP A 268 -11.08 1.23 50.65
C TRP A 268 -12.33 1.83 51.30
N LYS A 269 -12.15 2.66 52.34
CA LYS A 269 -13.25 3.41 52.96
C LYS A 269 -13.57 4.64 52.11
N SER A 270 -14.83 4.82 51.73
CA SER A 270 -15.35 5.88 50.85
C SER A 270 -16.50 6.64 51.54
N PRO A 271 -16.69 7.96 51.32
CA PRO A 271 -15.92 8.86 50.44
C PRO A 271 -14.60 9.33 51.08
N VAL A 272 -13.65 9.78 50.25
CA VAL A 272 -12.32 10.27 50.65
C VAL A 272 -12.07 11.70 50.15
N SER A 273 -11.09 12.41 50.73
CA SER A 273 -10.67 13.71 50.19
C SER A 273 -9.97 13.55 48.84
N PHE A 274 -9.91 14.62 48.05
CA PHE A 274 -9.18 14.64 46.78
C PHE A 274 -7.74 14.13 46.92
N ASP A 275 -6.96 14.64 47.88
CA ASP A 275 -5.56 14.20 48.07
C ASP A 275 -5.45 12.70 48.37
N LYS A 276 -6.40 12.16 49.14
CA LYS A 276 -6.42 10.73 49.46
C LYS A 276 -6.86 9.89 48.26
N ALA A 277 -7.78 10.38 47.44
CA ALA A 277 -8.15 9.74 46.17
C ALA A 277 -6.96 9.69 45.21
N VAL A 278 -6.18 10.77 45.13
CA VAL A 278 -4.97 10.87 44.32
C VAL A 278 -3.91 9.85 44.78
N GLU A 279 -3.73 9.69 46.11
CA GLU A 279 -2.84 8.67 46.67
C GLU A 279 -3.28 7.25 46.30
N ILE A 280 -4.58 6.94 46.46
CA ILE A 280 -5.15 5.63 46.11
C ILE A 280 -4.99 5.36 44.62
N TYR A 281 -5.27 6.36 43.77
CA TYR A 281 -5.09 6.29 42.33
C TYR A 281 -3.65 5.97 41.94
N GLY A 282 -2.66 6.58 42.61
CA GLY A 282 -1.26 6.27 42.37
C GLY A 282 -0.84 4.85 42.79
N SER A 283 -1.58 4.23 43.71
CA SER A 283 -1.32 2.85 44.15
C SER A 283 -1.93 1.78 43.21
N LEU A 284 -2.95 2.10 42.42
CA LEU A 284 -3.71 1.15 41.58
C LEU A 284 -2.84 0.25 40.68
N PRO A 285 -1.78 0.75 40.00
CA PRO A 285 -0.92 -0.09 39.16
C PRO A 285 -0.20 -1.18 39.96
N THR A 286 -0.01 -0.99 41.25
CA THR A 286 0.75 -1.92 42.10
C THR A 286 -0.11 -2.98 42.78
N LEU A 287 -1.43 -2.80 42.82
CA LEU A 287 -2.35 -3.59 43.64
C LEU A 287 -2.70 -4.98 43.08
N LEU A 288 -2.43 -5.26 41.80
CA LEU A 288 -2.72 -6.56 41.17
C LEU A 288 -1.82 -7.72 41.65
N GLY A 289 -0.69 -7.43 42.31
CA GLY A 289 0.31 -8.42 42.73
C GLY A 289 1.33 -8.75 41.62
N SER A 290 2.48 -9.34 41.97
CA SER A 290 3.58 -9.64 41.02
C SER A 290 3.26 -10.73 39.99
N LYS A 291 2.18 -11.51 40.20
CA LYS A 291 1.66 -12.53 39.28
C LYS A 291 0.20 -12.29 38.89
N ASP A 292 -0.30 -11.06 39.02
CA ASP A 292 -1.72 -10.73 38.75
C ASP A 292 -2.70 -11.58 39.59
N GLU A 293 -2.30 -11.93 40.81
CA GLU A 293 -3.02 -12.83 41.73
C GLU A 293 -4.35 -12.23 42.18
N ARG A 294 -4.43 -10.90 42.20
CA ARG A 294 -5.64 -10.14 42.56
C ARG A 294 -6.43 -9.67 41.33
N ALA A 295 -6.07 -10.13 40.13
CA ALA A 295 -6.83 -9.82 38.93
C ALA A 295 -8.18 -10.53 38.95
N VAL A 296 -9.25 -9.78 38.74
CA VAL A 296 -10.61 -10.27 38.65
C VAL A 296 -11.03 -10.47 37.19
N PRO A 297 -12.00 -11.33 36.91
CA PRO A 297 -12.62 -11.40 35.59
C PRO A 297 -13.25 -10.06 35.23
N LEU A 298 -12.88 -9.52 34.06
CA LEU A 298 -13.50 -8.35 33.46
C LEU A 298 -14.52 -8.75 32.39
N LYS A 299 -14.21 -9.79 31.62
CA LYS A 299 -15.05 -10.28 30.51
C LYS A 299 -14.95 -11.79 30.36
N VAL A 300 -16.02 -12.43 29.90
CA VAL A 300 -16.06 -13.86 29.62
C VAL A 300 -16.69 -14.15 28.26
N TRP A 301 -16.27 -15.26 27.65
CA TRP A 301 -16.88 -15.81 26.44
C TRP A 301 -17.54 -17.14 26.77
N LEU A 302 -18.79 -17.25 26.36
CA LEU A 302 -19.66 -18.38 26.63
C LEU A 302 -19.83 -19.18 25.34
N TYR A 303 -19.31 -20.39 25.33
CA TYR A 303 -19.40 -21.30 24.20
C TYR A 303 -20.64 -22.19 24.32
N PRO A 304 -21.48 -22.29 23.28
CA PRO A 304 -22.70 -23.08 23.35
C PRO A 304 -22.39 -24.56 23.54
N LEU A 305 -23.01 -25.19 24.53
CA LEU A 305 -22.84 -26.62 24.77
C LEU A 305 -23.31 -27.47 23.57
N LYS A 306 -24.31 -26.98 22.83
CA LYS A 306 -24.79 -27.59 21.57
C LYS A 306 -23.68 -27.79 20.51
N LYS A 307 -22.61 -27.01 20.55
CA LYS A 307 -21.49 -27.10 19.60
C LYS A 307 -20.37 -28.05 20.04
N LEU A 308 -20.21 -28.27 21.35
CA LEU A 308 -19.16 -29.14 21.90
C LEU A 308 -19.34 -30.59 21.54
N ASN A 309 -20.58 -30.96 21.21
CA ASN A 309 -20.89 -32.34 21.03
C ASN A 309 -21.91 -32.48 19.89
N LYS A 310 -21.36 -32.70 18.68
CA LYS A 310 -22.15 -33.18 17.53
C LYS A 310 -22.97 -34.42 17.92
N SER A 311 -22.51 -35.20 18.91
CA SER A 311 -23.27 -36.32 19.47
C SER A 311 -24.27 -35.95 20.58
N SER A 312 -24.25 -34.77 21.22
CA SER A 312 -25.28 -34.37 22.22
C SER A 312 -26.45 -33.64 21.59
N VAL A 313 -26.28 -32.99 20.43
CA VAL A 313 -27.45 -32.59 19.63
C VAL A 313 -28.09 -33.86 19.04
N HIS A 314 -27.29 -34.83 18.60
CA HIS A 314 -27.78 -36.17 18.23
C HIS A 314 -28.33 -37.01 19.40
N ALA A 315 -27.89 -36.78 20.64
CA ALA A 315 -28.38 -37.49 21.83
C ALA A 315 -29.60 -36.79 22.47
N ALA A 316 -29.68 -35.46 22.44
CA ALA A 316 -30.86 -34.70 22.85
C ALA A 316 -32.01 -34.84 21.82
N LEU A 317 -31.65 -35.09 20.56
CA LEU A 317 -32.56 -35.40 19.45
C LEU A 317 -32.40 -36.85 18.97
N SER A 318 -32.14 -37.79 19.87
CA SER A 318 -32.24 -39.22 19.54
C SER A 318 -33.60 -39.45 18.87
N GLY A 319 -33.62 -39.91 17.62
CA GLY A 319 -34.83 -40.08 16.81
C GLY A 319 -35.14 -39.05 15.70
N VAL A 320 -34.22 -38.13 15.33
CA VAL A 320 -34.37 -37.22 14.16
C VAL A 320 -33.30 -37.53 13.09
N SER A 321 -33.66 -37.55 11.80
CA SER A 321 -32.71 -37.82 10.72
C SER A 321 -31.68 -36.70 10.50
N GLU A 322 -30.45 -37.08 10.15
CA GLU A 322 -29.31 -36.18 9.95
C GLU A 322 -29.57 -35.10 8.88
N ASN A 323 -30.35 -35.42 7.84
CA ASN A 323 -30.74 -34.46 6.79
C ASN A 323 -31.61 -33.32 7.33
N VAL A 324 -32.56 -33.61 8.23
CA VAL A 324 -33.42 -32.59 8.85
C VAL A 324 -32.60 -31.68 9.76
N MET A 325 -31.61 -32.24 10.45
CA MET A 325 -30.66 -31.49 11.27
C MET A 325 -29.81 -30.52 10.46
N GLN A 326 -29.21 -30.99 9.36
CA GLN A 326 -28.41 -30.15 8.47
C GLN A 326 -29.24 -28.99 7.87
N ARG A 327 -30.52 -29.23 7.56
CA ARG A 327 -31.42 -28.15 7.08
C ARG A 327 -31.70 -27.10 8.14
N ALA A 328 -31.92 -27.50 9.40
CA ALA A 328 -32.12 -26.56 10.51
C ALA A 328 -30.86 -25.71 10.76
N GLU A 329 -29.67 -26.33 10.72
CA GLU A 329 -28.38 -25.64 10.83
C GLU A 329 -28.17 -24.64 9.68
N SER A 330 -28.48 -25.05 8.44
CA SER A 330 -28.37 -24.18 7.27
C SER A 330 -29.29 -22.95 7.35
N ILE A 331 -30.50 -23.10 7.89
CA ILE A 331 -31.43 -21.98 8.07
C ILE A 331 -30.90 -21.01 9.13
N LEU A 332 -30.42 -21.51 10.28
CA LEU A 332 -29.84 -20.67 11.32
C LEU A 332 -28.63 -19.89 10.82
N GLU A 333 -27.76 -20.53 10.03
CA GLU A 333 -26.60 -19.87 9.44
C GLU A 333 -27.00 -18.83 8.40
N HIS A 334 -28.02 -19.10 7.60
CA HIS A 334 -28.59 -18.11 6.68
C HIS A 334 -29.10 -16.87 7.43
N LEU A 335 -29.91 -17.05 8.48
CA LEU A 335 -30.41 -15.94 9.30
C LEU A 335 -29.27 -15.10 9.89
N ARG A 336 -28.22 -15.75 10.42
CA ARG A 336 -27.01 -15.05 10.91
C ARG A 336 -26.32 -14.25 9.80
N LYS A 337 -26.19 -14.82 8.61
CA LYS A 337 -25.56 -14.17 7.46
C LYS A 337 -26.32 -12.91 7.06
N GLN A 338 -27.65 -12.95 7.01
CA GLN A 338 -28.48 -11.79 6.64
C GLN A 338 -28.34 -10.64 7.65
N ILE A 339 -28.41 -10.96 8.95
CA ILE A 339 -28.21 -10.00 10.04
C ILE A 339 -26.86 -9.29 9.87
N ARG A 340 -25.81 -10.07 9.56
CA ARG A 340 -24.47 -9.51 9.33
C ARG A 340 -24.42 -8.59 8.12
N ILE A 341 -24.95 -9.01 6.97
CA ILE A 341 -24.97 -8.18 5.76
C ILE A 341 -25.68 -6.85 6.03
N CYS A 342 -26.85 -6.89 6.69
CA CYS A 342 -27.57 -5.67 7.04
C CYS A 342 -26.75 -4.75 7.97
N GLN A 343 -26.07 -5.31 8.98
CA GLN A 343 -25.19 -4.54 9.86
C GLN A 343 -24.00 -3.93 9.11
N ASP A 344 -23.45 -4.63 8.13
CA ASP A 344 -22.34 -4.15 7.31
C ASP A 344 -22.80 -3.00 6.40
N ILE A 345 -23.99 -3.10 5.78
CA ILE A 345 -24.60 -2.01 4.98
C ILE A 345 -24.78 -0.74 5.82
N ILE A 346 -25.29 -0.86 7.05
CA ILE A 346 -25.51 0.27 7.97
C ILE A 346 -24.16 0.91 8.38
N LYS A 347 -23.10 0.12 8.53
CA LYS A 347 -21.79 0.58 9.02
C LYS A 347 -20.82 1.02 7.92
N ASP A 348 -21.13 0.78 6.64
CA ASP A 348 -20.25 1.09 5.52
C ASP A 348 -20.05 2.61 5.35
N TYR A 349 -18.80 3.06 5.44
CA TYR A 349 -18.38 4.46 5.32
C TYR A 349 -18.86 5.14 4.02
N ILE A 350 -18.97 4.39 2.92
CA ILE A 350 -19.46 4.95 1.64
C ILE A 350 -20.94 5.33 1.76
N ASN A 351 -21.72 4.52 2.48
CA ASN A 351 -23.16 4.69 2.66
C ASN A 351 -23.50 5.64 3.81
N VAL A 352 -22.64 5.80 4.82
CA VAL A 352 -22.88 6.68 5.99
C VAL A 352 -23.37 8.07 5.59
N ASN A 353 -22.76 8.71 4.58
CA ASN A 353 -23.17 10.06 4.17
C ASN A 353 -24.55 10.09 3.49
N VAL A 354 -24.95 9.02 2.81
CA VAL A 354 -26.29 8.90 2.19
C VAL A 354 -27.32 8.55 3.26
N ILE A 355 -27.03 7.57 4.12
CA ILE A 355 -27.89 7.13 5.22
C ILE A 355 -28.18 8.31 6.17
N MET A 356 -27.17 9.07 6.57
CA MET A 356 -27.35 10.29 7.39
C MET A 356 -28.18 11.38 6.70
N GLN A 357 -28.23 11.40 5.36
CA GLN A 357 -29.06 12.34 4.61
C GLN A 357 -30.50 11.84 4.45
N PHE A 358 -30.76 10.54 4.54
CA PHE A 358 -32.07 9.90 4.35
C PHE A 358 -32.41 9.00 5.56
N LEU A 359 -32.76 9.63 6.68
CA LEU A 359 -33.04 8.94 7.96
C LEU A 359 -34.10 7.83 7.83
N THR A 360 -35.11 8.01 6.97
CA THR A 360 -36.13 6.99 6.71
C THR A 360 -35.62 5.72 6.02
N LEU A 361 -34.43 5.75 5.41
CA LEU A 361 -33.75 4.55 4.91
C LEU A 361 -32.98 3.84 6.03
N GLU A 362 -32.39 4.60 6.96
CA GLU A 362 -31.76 4.06 8.16
C GLU A 362 -32.78 3.32 9.01
N ASP A 363 -33.94 3.95 9.26
CA ASP A 363 -35.03 3.39 10.04
C ASP A 363 -35.49 2.03 9.49
N LYS A 364 -35.63 1.91 8.16
CA LYS A 364 -36.02 0.64 7.49
C LYS A 364 -34.97 -0.46 7.62
N LEU A 365 -33.68 -0.12 7.52
CA LEU A 365 -32.59 -1.09 7.67
C LEU A 365 -32.44 -1.54 9.14
N VAL A 366 -32.63 -0.63 10.09
CA VAL A 366 -32.67 -0.94 11.52
C VAL A 366 -33.87 -1.82 11.85
N GLU A 367 -35.05 -1.48 11.33
CA GLU A 367 -36.26 -2.28 11.57
C GLU A 367 -36.13 -3.70 10.98
N PHE A 368 -35.60 -3.85 9.76
CA PHE A 368 -35.30 -5.16 9.19
C PHE A 368 -34.36 -5.97 10.09
N LEU A 369 -33.30 -5.33 10.60
CA LEU A 369 -32.32 -5.96 11.47
C LEU A 369 -32.97 -6.46 12.77
N GLU A 370 -33.84 -5.66 13.39
CA GLU A 370 -34.58 -6.01 14.60
C GLU A 370 -35.53 -7.19 14.36
N LEU A 371 -36.34 -7.14 13.29
CA LEU A 371 -37.25 -8.23 12.92
C LEU A 371 -36.51 -9.54 12.62
N MET A 372 -35.36 -9.47 11.94
CA MET A 372 -34.53 -10.65 11.67
C MET A 372 -33.94 -11.25 12.95
N GLN A 373 -33.52 -10.41 13.91
CA GLN A 373 -33.01 -10.87 15.22
C GLN A 373 -34.12 -11.47 16.08
N GLU A 374 -35.31 -10.88 16.06
CA GLU A 374 -36.48 -11.40 16.75
C GLU A 374 -36.89 -12.76 16.18
N TYR A 375 -37.05 -12.87 14.85
CA TYR A 375 -37.39 -14.14 14.21
C TYR A 375 -36.31 -15.21 14.43
N GLN A 376 -35.03 -14.86 14.40
CA GLN A 376 -33.95 -15.78 14.73
C GLN A 376 -34.11 -16.33 16.15
N THR A 377 -34.48 -15.47 17.11
CA THR A 377 -34.70 -15.86 18.51
C THR A 377 -35.93 -16.75 18.64
N THR A 378 -37.03 -16.42 17.97
CA THR A 378 -38.26 -17.23 17.93
C THR A 378 -38.00 -18.60 17.31
N PHE A 379 -37.32 -18.66 16.16
CA PHE A 379 -36.97 -19.91 15.49
C PHE A 379 -36.05 -20.79 16.36
N GLN A 380 -35.09 -20.19 17.08
CA GLN A 380 -34.25 -20.92 18.04
C GLN A 380 -35.04 -21.42 19.25
N LYS A 381 -36.01 -20.65 19.74
CA LYS A 381 -36.91 -21.05 20.83
C LYS A 381 -37.82 -22.20 20.42
N GLU A 382 -38.41 -22.15 19.23
CA GLU A 382 -39.24 -23.25 18.70
C GLU A 382 -38.43 -24.54 18.50
N ILE A 383 -37.17 -24.44 18.04
CA ILE A 383 -36.26 -25.60 18.01
C ILE A 383 -36.03 -26.15 19.42
N ALA A 384 -35.82 -25.28 20.41
CA ALA A 384 -35.64 -25.68 21.81
C ALA A 384 -36.89 -26.35 22.38
N ASP A 385 -38.08 -25.85 22.08
CA ASP A 385 -39.36 -26.44 22.50
C ASP A 385 -39.58 -27.82 21.87
N ILE A 386 -39.17 -28.02 20.61
CA ILE A 386 -39.24 -29.32 19.91
C ILE A 386 -38.32 -30.36 20.55
N VAL A 387 -37.17 -29.96 21.11
CA VAL A 387 -36.26 -30.87 21.85
C VAL A 387 -37.00 -31.53 23.03
N HIS A 388 -37.92 -30.81 23.66
CA HIS A 388 -38.72 -31.30 24.81
C HIS A 388 -39.93 -32.19 24.43
N ILE A 389 -40.22 -32.38 23.14
CA ILE A 389 -41.30 -33.27 22.66
C ILE A 389 -40.87 -34.75 22.73
N LYS A 390 -41.82 -35.65 23.03
CA LYS A 390 -41.59 -37.12 23.02
C LYS A 390 -40.97 -37.60 21.71
N GLU A 391 -39.98 -38.49 21.82
CA GLU A 391 -39.08 -39.00 20.77
C GLU A 391 -39.75 -39.30 19.40
N GLY A 392 -40.95 -39.91 19.39
CA GLY A 392 -41.65 -40.30 18.15
C GLY A 392 -42.40 -39.19 17.38
N LYS A 393 -42.55 -37.97 17.92
CA LYS A 393 -43.19 -36.82 17.21
C LYS A 393 -42.22 -35.67 16.91
N ARG A 394 -40.97 -35.79 17.35
CA ARG A 394 -39.94 -34.75 17.28
C ARG A 394 -39.54 -34.42 15.85
N GLU A 395 -39.27 -35.44 15.03
CA GLU A 395 -38.87 -35.25 13.63
C GLU A 395 -39.96 -34.59 12.78
N ARG A 396 -41.22 -34.98 12.95
CA ARG A 396 -42.35 -34.35 12.23
C ARG A 396 -42.51 -32.88 12.62
N SER A 397 -42.45 -32.58 13.92
CA SER A 397 -42.57 -31.21 14.42
C SER A 397 -41.43 -30.31 13.89
N LEU A 398 -40.21 -30.86 13.80
CA LEU A 398 -39.07 -30.15 13.21
C LEU A 398 -39.24 -29.97 11.69
N GLN A 399 -39.68 -30.99 10.96
CA GLN A 399 -39.98 -30.87 9.52
C GLN A 399 -41.08 -29.83 9.25
N ASP A 400 -42.11 -29.77 10.09
CA ASP A 400 -43.18 -28.77 9.99
C ASP A 400 -42.65 -27.35 10.27
N LEU A 401 -41.74 -27.18 11.24
CA LEU A 401 -41.05 -25.91 11.48
C LEU A 401 -40.19 -25.47 10.28
N LEU A 402 -39.39 -26.38 9.72
CA LEU A 402 -38.55 -26.07 8.55
C LEU A 402 -39.41 -25.72 7.31
N LYS A 403 -40.54 -26.41 7.15
CA LYS A 403 -41.51 -26.12 6.09
C LYS A 403 -42.21 -24.77 6.30
N ARG A 404 -42.56 -24.40 7.54
CA ARG A 404 -43.05 -23.06 7.86
C ARG A 404 -42.02 -22.00 7.52
N HIS A 405 -40.76 -22.21 7.89
CA HIS A 405 -39.68 -21.27 7.56
C HIS A 405 -39.55 -21.04 6.05
N SER A 406 -39.53 -22.11 5.24
CA SER A 406 -39.40 -21.98 3.79
C SER A 406 -40.59 -21.27 3.13
N GLN A 407 -41.76 -21.33 3.75
CA GLN A 407 -42.98 -20.63 3.29
C GLN A 407 -43.08 -19.20 3.83
N SER A 408 -42.37 -18.88 4.91
CA SER A 408 -42.40 -17.58 5.59
C SER A 408 -41.76 -16.45 4.74
N PRO A 409 -41.98 -15.17 5.09
CA PRO A 409 -41.23 -14.06 4.51
C PRO A 409 -39.74 -14.07 4.88
N PHE A 410 -39.34 -14.81 5.92
CA PHE A 410 -37.95 -14.95 6.36
C PHE A 410 -37.14 -16.00 5.56
N SER A 411 -37.70 -16.54 4.48
CA SER A 411 -37.00 -17.50 3.64
C SER A 411 -35.80 -16.86 2.95
N ALA A 412 -34.78 -17.67 2.66
CA ALA A 412 -33.52 -17.16 2.15
C ALA A 412 -33.62 -16.38 0.84
N GLU A 413 -34.47 -16.84 -0.06
CA GLU A 413 -34.74 -16.17 -1.34
C GLU A 413 -35.26 -14.74 -1.13
N LYS A 414 -36.25 -14.56 -0.24
CA LYS A 414 -36.91 -13.28 -0.01
C LYS A 414 -36.02 -12.29 0.76
N THR A 415 -35.35 -12.73 1.82
CA THR A 415 -34.49 -11.83 2.60
C THR A 415 -33.27 -11.36 1.81
N ASN A 416 -32.66 -12.25 1.01
CA ASN A 416 -31.54 -11.89 0.14
C ASN A 416 -31.97 -10.82 -0.87
N GLN A 417 -33.11 -11.06 -1.54
CA GLN A 417 -33.62 -10.14 -2.56
C GLN A 417 -33.91 -8.75 -1.98
N TRP A 418 -34.46 -8.65 -0.77
CA TRP A 418 -34.68 -7.35 -0.14
C TRP A 418 -33.37 -6.59 0.15
N LEU A 419 -32.36 -7.28 0.69
CA LEU A 419 -31.05 -6.67 0.95
C LEU A 419 -30.35 -6.22 -0.33
N GLU A 420 -30.38 -7.04 -1.38
CA GLU A 420 -29.82 -6.71 -2.71
C GLU A 420 -30.50 -5.47 -3.32
N ASN A 421 -31.83 -5.35 -3.17
CA ASN A 421 -32.57 -4.17 -3.60
C ASN A 421 -32.12 -2.91 -2.83
N LYS A 422 -31.95 -3.00 -1.51
CA LYS A 422 -31.51 -1.86 -0.69
C LYS A 422 -30.08 -1.43 -0.97
N GLU A 423 -29.18 -2.37 -1.22
CA GLU A 423 -27.82 -2.08 -1.69
C GLU A 423 -27.84 -1.35 -3.04
N THR A 424 -28.75 -1.76 -3.95
CA THR A 424 -28.94 -1.10 -5.25
C THR A 424 -29.51 0.32 -5.12
N GLU A 425 -30.48 0.56 -4.23
CA GLU A 425 -31.00 1.92 -3.93
C GLU A 425 -29.88 2.84 -3.44
N LEU A 426 -29.09 2.37 -2.47
CA LEU A 426 -27.94 3.10 -1.93
C LEU A 426 -26.91 3.43 -3.01
N LYS A 427 -26.65 2.48 -3.91
CA LYS A 427 -25.75 2.70 -5.04
C LYS A 427 -26.27 3.81 -5.98
N ILE A 428 -27.54 3.77 -6.36
CA ILE A 428 -28.16 4.79 -7.22
C ILE A 428 -28.07 6.19 -6.58
N LEU A 429 -28.35 6.31 -5.28
CA LEU A 429 -28.25 7.58 -4.55
C LEU A 429 -26.80 8.11 -4.47
N ASN A 430 -25.84 7.21 -4.25
CA ASN A 430 -24.42 7.55 -4.30
C ASN A 430 -24.00 8.03 -5.70
N ASP A 431 -24.50 7.39 -6.76
CA ASP A 431 -24.22 7.77 -8.15
C ASP A 431 -24.81 9.15 -8.50
N PHE A 432 -26.03 9.47 -8.04
CA PHE A 432 -26.61 10.82 -8.19
C PHE A 432 -25.77 11.90 -7.49
N ARG A 433 -25.29 11.61 -6.28
CA ARG A 433 -24.42 12.53 -5.54
C ARG A 433 -23.10 12.75 -6.27
N ALA A 434 -22.51 11.71 -6.84
CA ALA A 434 -21.28 11.82 -7.63
C ALA A 434 -21.47 12.65 -8.91
N ALA A 435 -22.68 12.64 -9.47
CA ALA A 435 -23.06 13.40 -10.67
C ALA A 435 -23.62 14.80 -10.40
N ASP A 436 -23.52 15.31 -9.16
CA ASP A 436 -24.04 16.62 -8.72
C ASP A 436 -25.56 16.83 -9.00
N ILE A 437 -26.34 15.74 -8.96
CA ILE A 437 -27.80 15.78 -9.11
C ILE A 437 -28.42 15.99 -7.73
N THR A 438 -29.18 17.08 -7.57
CA THR A 438 -29.86 17.38 -6.30
C THR A 438 -30.98 16.38 -6.05
N VAL A 439 -30.93 15.69 -4.91
CA VAL A 439 -31.99 14.79 -4.44
C VAL A 439 -32.95 15.55 -3.51
N VAL A 440 -34.19 15.72 -3.96
CA VAL A 440 -35.25 16.49 -3.33
C VAL A 440 -36.09 15.57 -2.44
N LYS A 441 -36.33 16.00 -1.20
CA LYS A 441 -36.93 15.14 -0.16
C LYS A 441 -38.39 15.45 0.14
N SER A 442 -38.87 16.62 -0.28
CA SER A 442 -40.25 17.04 -0.01
C SER A 442 -40.90 17.69 -1.22
N GLN A 443 -42.23 17.60 -1.29
CA GLN A 443 -43.00 18.27 -2.33
C GLN A 443 -42.81 19.80 -2.28
N ALA A 444 -42.63 20.39 -1.10
CA ALA A 444 -42.39 21.84 -0.96
C ALA A 444 -41.06 22.27 -1.57
N GLU A 445 -39.99 21.51 -1.34
CA GLU A 445 -38.67 21.75 -1.93
C GLU A 445 -38.70 21.56 -3.45
N LEU A 446 -39.44 20.56 -3.95
CA LEU A 446 -39.65 20.34 -5.38
C LEU A 446 -40.32 21.55 -6.04
N GLN A 447 -41.40 22.06 -5.44
CA GLN A 447 -42.11 23.25 -5.94
C GLN A 447 -41.25 24.50 -5.87
N GLN A 448 -40.41 24.65 -4.83
CA GLN A 448 -39.46 25.75 -4.72
C GLN A 448 -38.45 25.72 -5.87
N ILE A 449 -37.88 24.56 -6.18
CA ILE A 449 -36.90 24.41 -7.27
C ILE A 449 -37.56 24.66 -8.63
N ILE A 450 -38.77 24.13 -8.86
CA ILE A 450 -39.50 24.33 -10.12
C ILE A 450 -39.87 25.81 -10.33
N SER A 451 -40.27 26.52 -9.27
CA SER A 451 -40.78 27.89 -9.37
C SER A 451 -39.70 28.98 -9.30
N HIS A 452 -38.57 28.72 -8.61
CA HIS A 452 -37.52 29.72 -8.35
C HIS A 452 -36.17 29.42 -9.03
N SER A 453 -36.10 28.41 -9.91
CA SER A 453 -34.87 28.10 -10.62
C SER A 453 -34.43 29.26 -11.54
N GLN A 454 -33.16 29.67 -11.46
CA GLN A 454 -32.54 30.60 -12.41
C GLN A 454 -32.50 30.05 -13.85
N LYS A 455 -32.71 28.75 -14.02
CA LYS A 455 -32.82 28.06 -15.31
C LYS A 455 -34.28 27.83 -15.68
N THR A 456 -34.61 28.05 -16.95
CA THR A 456 -35.97 27.91 -17.52
C THR A 456 -36.41 26.45 -17.72
N ARG A 457 -35.50 25.47 -17.62
CA ARG A 457 -35.75 24.03 -17.88
C ARG A 457 -35.35 23.18 -16.67
N VAL A 458 -36.24 22.30 -16.20
CA VAL A 458 -35.96 21.33 -15.12
C VAL A 458 -36.36 19.93 -15.57
N MET A 459 -35.44 18.96 -15.46
CA MET A 459 -35.71 17.53 -15.61
C MET A 459 -35.74 16.89 -14.23
N CYS A 460 -36.86 16.25 -13.89
CA CYS A 460 -37.07 15.61 -12.60
C CYS A 460 -37.28 14.11 -12.78
N LEU A 461 -36.41 13.29 -12.18
CA LEU A 461 -36.62 11.85 -12.06
C LEU A 461 -37.34 11.55 -10.75
N THR A 462 -38.51 10.91 -10.81
CA THR A 462 -39.15 10.38 -9.61
C THR A 462 -38.46 9.10 -9.17
N LEU A 463 -38.01 9.05 -7.93
CA LEU A 463 -37.45 7.87 -7.31
C LEU A 463 -38.45 7.24 -6.34
N TYR A 464 -38.10 6.08 -5.80
CA TYR A 464 -38.84 5.44 -4.73
C TYR A 464 -38.96 6.39 -3.53
N SER A 465 -40.18 6.58 -3.01
CA SER A 465 -40.40 7.41 -1.83
C SER A 465 -40.00 6.64 -0.56
N PRO A 466 -39.00 7.12 0.21
CA PRO A 466 -38.56 6.46 1.43
C PRO A 466 -39.59 6.58 2.55
N ASP A 467 -40.56 7.49 2.43
CA ASP A 467 -41.62 7.72 3.43
C ASP A 467 -42.82 6.77 3.25
N VAL A 468 -42.86 5.96 2.18
CA VAL A 468 -43.88 4.92 2.00
C VAL A 468 -43.50 3.71 2.85
N GLU A 469 -44.44 3.19 3.65
CA GLU A 469 -44.22 2.00 4.49
C GLU A 469 -43.77 0.82 3.62
N ASP A 470 -42.68 0.15 4.02
CA ASP A 470 -42.12 -0.95 3.24
C ASP A 470 -43.02 -2.19 3.41
N SER A 471 -43.66 -2.60 2.32
CA SER A 471 -44.62 -3.71 2.34
C SER A 471 -43.97 -5.05 2.76
N PHE A 472 -42.67 -5.22 2.52
CA PHE A 472 -41.95 -6.42 2.93
C PHE A 472 -41.63 -6.40 4.43
N ILE A 473 -41.20 -5.25 4.97
CA ILE A 473 -41.01 -5.06 6.42
C ILE A 473 -42.32 -5.24 7.17
N THR A 474 -43.41 -4.68 6.64
CA THR A 474 -44.77 -4.87 7.20
C THR A 474 -45.16 -6.34 7.21
N ALA A 475 -44.83 -7.09 6.15
CA ALA A 475 -45.13 -8.52 6.07
C ALA A 475 -44.27 -9.36 7.04
N LEU A 476 -43.01 -8.97 7.28
CA LEU A 476 -42.15 -9.57 8.31
C LEU A 476 -42.73 -9.32 9.71
N ARG A 477 -43.15 -8.08 9.99
CA ARG A 477 -43.78 -7.66 11.25
C ARG A 477 -45.07 -8.43 11.51
N GLN A 478 -45.98 -8.46 10.55
CA GLN A 478 -47.24 -9.21 10.64
C GLN A 478 -47.02 -10.70 10.84
N TYR A 479 -46.00 -11.29 10.22
CA TYR A 479 -45.69 -12.71 10.41
C TYR A 479 -45.25 -13.03 11.84
N ILE A 480 -44.45 -12.15 12.46
CA ILE A 480 -44.04 -12.27 13.86
C ILE A 480 -45.25 -12.05 14.79
N GLU A 481 -46.05 -11.01 14.57
CA GLU A 481 -47.23 -10.69 15.39
C GLU A 481 -48.34 -11.76 15.33
N SER A 482 -48.45 -12.47 14.21
CA SER A 482 -49.46 -13.52 14.00
C SER A 482 -49.00 -14.93 14.37
N ASP A 483 -47.83 -15.07 15.00
CA ASP A 483 -47.24 -16.35 15.44
C ASP A 483 -47.17 -17.40 14.31
N GLY A 484 -46.92 -16.95 13.08
CA GLY A 484 -46.81 -17.80 11.89
C GLY A 484 -48.13 -18.39 11.36
N SER A 485 -49.29 -17.87 11.76
CA SER A 485 -50.62 -18.38 11.37
C SER A 485 -51.17 -17.86 10.02
N ILE A 486 -50.41 -17.07 9.24
CA ILE A 486 -50.92 -16.48 7.98
C ILE A 486 -51.03 -17.56 6.89
N GLN A 487 -52.26 -17.83 6.43
CA GLN A 487 -52.53 -18.71 5.28
C GLN A 487 -52.21 -17.99 3.96
N ASN A 488 -51.34 -18.62 3.17
CA ASN A 488 -51.18 -18.56 1.71
C ASN A 488 -51.72 -17.30 0.99
N ASP A 489 -50.81 -16.36 0.73
CA ASP A 489 -50.65 -15.79 -0.62
C ASP A 489 -49.16 -15.60 -0.88
N SER A 490 -48.54 -16.52 -1.63
CA SER A 490 -47.09 -16.49 -1.89
C SER A 490 -46.63 -15.26 -2.69
N LEU A 491 -47.59 -14.52 -3.27
CA LEU A 491 -47.39 -13.27 -4.00
C LEU A 491 -47.33 -12.04 -3.07
N LEU A 492 -47.85 -12.11 -1.84
CA LEU A 492 -47.89 -10.96 -0.91
C LEU A 492 -46.52 -10.67 -0.26
N PHE A 493 -45.62 -11.66 -0.25
CA PHE A 493 -44.38 -11.65 0.53
C PHE A 493 -43.12 -11.41 -0.30
N LYS A 494 -43.23 -10.99 -1.56
CA LYS A 494 -42.06 -10.76 -2.41
C LYS A 494 -41.56 -9.33 -2.23
N PRO A 495 -40.27 -9.12 -1.93
CA PRO A 495 -39.67 -7.80 -2.01
C PRO A 495 -39.85 -7.23 -3.41
N VAL A 496 -40.17 -5.94 -3.50
CA VAL A 496 -40.29 -5.24 -4.79
C VAL A 496 -38.92 -5.24 -5.47
N SER A 497 -38.77 -5.98 -6.56
CA SER A 497 -37.51 -6.02 -7.31
C SER A 497 -37.22 -4.68 -7.97
N ILE A 498 -35.97 -4.24 -7.87
CA ILE A 498 -35.47 -3.18 -8.73
C ILE A 498 -35.04 -3.84 -10.04
N ASP A 499 -35.98 -3.89 -10.98
CA ASP A 499 -35.71 -4.47 -12.30
C ASP A 499 -34.59 -3.70 -13.01
N ASP A 500 -33.82 -4.40 -13.84
CA ASP A 500 -32.74 -3.82 -14.66
C ASP A 500 -33.19 -2.58 -15.45
N LYS A 501 -34.47 -2.54 -15.86
CA LYS A 501 -35.06 -1.38 -16.56
C LYS A 501 -35.02 -0.10 -15.72
N LYS A 502 -35.28 -0.18 -14.41
CA LYS A 502 -35.23 0.97 -13.48
C LYS A 502 -33.79 1.45 -13.29
N ILE A 503 -32.85 0.50 -13.12
CA ILE A 503 -31.41 0.78 -13.02
C ILE A 503 -30.89 1.47 -14.28
N ILE A 504 -31.19 0.90 -15.46
CA ILE A 504 -30.82 1.47 -16.76
C ILE A 504 -31.40 2.88 -16.91
N LYS A 505 -32.65 3.11 -16.47
CA LYS A 505 -33.29 4.43 -16.57
C LYS A 505 -32.63 5.47 -15.67
N ALA A 506 -32.23 5.10 -14.45
CA ALA A 506 -31.45 5.97 -13.57
C ALA A 506 -30.08 6.29 -14.16
N GLN A 507 -29.38 5.28 -14.70
CA GLN A 507 -28.09 5.47 -15.38
C GLN A 507 -28.21 6.38 -16.62
N LEU A 508 -29.28 6.21 -17.42
CA LEU A 508 -29.56 7.07 -18.57
C LEU A 508 -29.90 8.50 -18.15
N PHE A 509 -30.55 8.70 -16.99
CA PHE A 509 -30.81 10.02 -16.44
C PHE A 509 -29.52 10.72 -15.97
N ILE A 510 -28.63 9.99 -15.30
CA ILE A 510 -27.30 10.49 -14.91
C ILE A 510 -26.50 10.86 -16.15
N ALA A 511 -26.46 9.99 -17.16
CA ALA A 511 -25.76 10.24 -18.42
C ALA A 511 -26.37 11.42 -19.22
N ALA A 512 -27.66 11.73 -19.04
CA ALA A 512 -28.28 12.89 -19.67
C ALA A 512 -27.90 14.21 -19.00
N ASN A 513 -27.35 14.19 -17.78
CA ASN A 513 -26.90 15.36 -17.02
C ASN A 513 -25.51 15.88 -17.46
N GLU A 514 -25.25 15.94 -18.77
CA GLU A 514 -23.98 16.47 -19.33
C GLU A 514 -24.03 17.98 -19.59
N ASP A 515 -25.20 18.62 -19.46
CA ASP A 515 -25.44 20.01 -19.86
C ASP A 515 -26.07 20.83 -18.73
N ALA A 516 -25.35 20.86 -17.60
CA ALA A 516 -25.75 21.51 -16.36
C ALA A 516 -25.77 23.05 -16.44
N GLU A 517 -25.68 23.69 -17.61
CA GLU A 517 -25.80 25.15 -17.75
C GLU A 517 -27.23 25.59 -18.10
N GLN A 518 -27.95 24.85 -18.96
CA GLN A 518 -29.29 25.25 -19.45
C GLN A 518 -30.46 24.49 -18.79
N THR A 519 -30.26 23.24 -18.37
CA THR A 519 -31.30 22.41 -17.74
C THR A 519 -30.83 21.98 -16.35
N LYS A 520 -31.72 22.07 -15.34
CA LYS A 520 -31.44 21.55 -14.00
C LYS A 520 -31.96 20.12 -13.89
N PHE A 521 -31.09 19.16 -13.60
CA PHE A 521 -31.48 17.79 -13.31
C PHE A 521 -31.65 17.60 -11.80
N ILE A 522 -32.78 17.04 -11.40
CA ILE A 522 -33.10 16.75 -10.00
C ILE A 522 -33.70 15.35 -9.90
N ALA A 523 -33.47 14.69 -8.78
CA ALA A 523 -34.15 13.44 -8.43
C ALA A 523 -35.08 13.70 -7.25
N ALA A 524 -36.35 13.32 -7.34
CA ALA A 524 -37.35 13.57 -6.30
C ALA A 524 -37.77 12.26 -5.63
N LEU A 525 -37.61 12.19 -4.31
CA LEU A 525 -38.05 11.09 -3.44
C LEU A 525 -39.48 11.35 -2.91
N VAL A 526 -40.34 11.95 -3.72
CA VAL A 526 -41.66 12.41 -3.28
C VAL A 526 -42.74 11.44 -3.78
N PRO A 527 -43.62 10.94 -2.90
CA PRO A 527 -44.73 10.10 -3.33
C PRO A 527 -45.72 10.93 -4.15
N SER A 528 -46.13 10.40 -5.31
CA SER A 528 -47.09 11.08 -6.17
C SER A 528 -47.96 10.05 -6.88
N ASP A 529 -49.27 10.09 -6.64
CA ASP A 529 -50.25 9.25 -7.36
C ASP A 529 -50.29 9.56 -8.87
N ASP A 530 -49.88 10.76 -9.26
CA ASP A 530 -49.88 11.23 -10.64
C ASP A 530 -48.73 10.69 -11.51
N PHE A 531 -47.68 10.12 -10.91
CA PHE A 531 -46.46 9.74 -11.66
C PHE A 531 -45.90 8.37 -11.22
N PRO A 532 -45.66 7.45 -12.16
CA PRO A 532 -45.06 6.17 -11.83
C PRO A 532 -43.61 6.32 -11.34
N GLU A 533 -43.15 5.39 -10.51
CA GLU A 533 -41.76 5.33 -10.04
C GLU A 533 -40.78 5.27 -11.22
N TYR A 534 -39.63 5.94 -11.09
CA TYR A 534 -38.62 6.05 -12.14
C TYR A 534 -39.17 6.67 -13.43
N SER A 535 -40.09 7.64 -13.33
CA SER A 535 -40.53 8.45 -14.47
C SER A 535 -39.77 9.78 -14.53
N VAL A 536 -39.50 10.25 -15.74
CA VAL A 536 -38.80 11.52 -15.95
C VAL A 536 -39.81 12.54 -16.40
N GLN A 537 -39.88 13.66 -15.68
CA GLN A 537 -40.77 14.77 -15.95
C GLN A 537 -39.95 15.95 -16.48
N PHE A 538 -40.55 16.71 -17.38
CA PHE A 538 -39.94 17.91 -17.92
C PHE A 538 -40.77 19.14 -17.60
N TYR A 539 -40.16 20.08 -16.89
CA TYR A 539 -40.74 21.36 -16.54
C TYR A 539 -40.07 22.48 -17.33
N ARG A 540 -40.88 23.44 -17.79
CA ARG A 540 -40.41 24.68 -18.41
C ARG A 540 -41.18 25.85 -17.81
N ASP A 541 -40.46 26.87 -17.36
CA ASP A 541 -41.02 28.10 -16.76
C ASP A 541 -42.05 27.81 -15.65
N GLY A 542 -41.71 26.84 -14.78
CA GLY A 542 -42.57 26.44 -13.66
C GLY A 542 -43.77 25.56 -14.02
N ARG A 543 -43.95 25.18 -15.30
CA ARG A 543 -45.07 24.34 -15.76
C ARG A 543 -44.60 23.00 -16.27
N ILE A 544 -45.38 21.95 -16.03
CA ILE A 544 -45.09 20.62 -16.58
C ILE A 544 -45.40 20.60 -18.08
N VAL A 545 -44.39 20.29 -18.89
CA VAL A 545 -44.49 20.18 -20.36
C VAL A 545 -44.66 18.73 -20.77
N SER A 546 -43.99 17.80 -20.07
CA SER A 546 -44.18 16.37 -20.28
C SER A 546 -44.13 15.62 -18.95
N ARG A 547 -45.06 14.68 -18.80
CA ARG A 547 -45.18 13.80 -17.64
C ARG A 547 -44.31 12.54 -17.75
N ASN A 548 -43.88 12.20 -18.95
CA ASN A 548 -43.03 11.03 -19.19
C ASN A 548 -42.05 11.31 -20.34
N VAL A 549 -40.78 11.42 -19.97
CA VAL A 549 -39.67 11.57 -20.90
C VAL A 549 -38.94 10.24 -21.03
N ASN A 550 -38.87 9.71 -22.25
CA ASN A 550 -38.00 8.59 -22.53
C ASN A 550 -36.60 9.12 -22.85
N LEU A 551 -35.61 8.65 -22.09
CA LEU A 551 -34.23 9.05 -22.24
C LEU A 551 -33.45 8.02 -23.04
N GLY A 552 -32.60 8.50 -23.94
CA GLY A 552 -31.66 7.66 -24.66
C GLY A 552 -32.29 6.73 -25.69
N THR A 553 -33.49 7.07 -26.19
CA THR A 553 -34.14 6.38 -27.30
C THR A 553 -33.22 6.40 -28.51
N LYS A 554 -32.70 5.22 -28.86
CA LYS A 554 -31.97 4.96 -30.10
C LYS A 554 -33.00 4.68 -31.19
N SER A 555 -33.83 5.67 -31.49
CA SER A 555 -34.83 5.52 -32.54
C SER A 555 -34.18 5.89 -33.87
N ASP A 556 -34.28 5.02 -34.88
CA ASP A 556 -33.80 5.25 -36.25
C ASP A 556 -34.64 6.33 -36.99
N LEU A 557 -35.40 7.09 -36.23
CA LEU A 557 -36.30 8.15 -36.65
C LEU A 557 -35.56 9.40 -37.15
N VAL A 558 -34.34 9.66 -36.66
CA VAL A 558 -33.47 10.72 -37.19
C VAL A 558 -32.12 10.13 -37.51
N GLN A 559 -31.79 10.11 -38.79
CA GLN A 559 -30.50 9.59 -39.28
C GLN A 559 -29.73 10.71 -39.95
N ILE A 560 -28.45 10.85 -39.61
CA ILE A 560 -27.56 11.69 -40.42
C ILE A 560 -27.36 10.96 -41.74
N SER A 561 -27.82 11.54 -42.85
CA SER A 561 -27.73 10.91 -44.17
C SER A 561 -26.36 11.17 -44.79
N HIS A 562 -25.96 12.43 -44.94
CA HIS A 562 -24.70 12.83 -45.56
C HIS A 562 -24.07 14.00 -44.80
N ILE A 563 -22.80 13.86 -44.45
CA ILE A 563 -21.98 14.94 -43.88
C ILE A 563 -21.01 15.38 -44.98
N LYS A 564 -20.98 16.68 -45.26
CA LYS A 564 -20.07 17.29 -46.25
C LYS A 564 -19.09 18.24 -45.55
N HIS A 565 -18.14 18.77 -46.31
CA HIS A 565 -17.16 19.73 -45.81
C HIS A 565 -17.77 20.94 -45.09
N ILE A 566 -19.02 21.35 -45.39
CA ILE A 566 -19.67 22.54 -44.80
C ILE A 566 -21.16 22.36 -44.45
N SER A 567 -21.70 21.15 -44.47
CA SER A 567 -23.14 20.91 -44.24
C SER A 567 -23.43 19.50 -43.77
N VAL A 568 -24.52 19.30 -43.03
CA VAL A 568 -25.04 17.97 -42.69
C VAL A 568 -26.49 17.82 -43.12
N SER A 569 -26.84 16.66 -43.67
CA SER A 569 -28.21 16.30 -44.04
C SER A 569 -28.78 15.28 -43.07
N LEU A 570 -30.00 15.49 -42.62
CA LEU A 570 -30.75 14.68 -41.66
C LEU A 570 -31.98 14.09 -42.33
N LYS A 571 -32.16 12.78 -42.24
CA LYS A 571 -33.37 12.08 -42.63
C LYS A 571 -34.32 11.98 -41.42
N LEU A 572 -35.49 12.61 -41.49
CA LEU A 572 -36.51 12.58 -40.44
C LEU A 572 -37.63 11.63 -40.86
N ASN A 573 -37.76 10.48 -40.18
CA ASN A 573 -38.74 9.45 -40.46
C ASN A 573 -39.96 9.58 -39.52
N GLN A 574 -41.11 9.04 -39.94
CA GLN A 574 -42.27 8.85 -39.05
C GLN A 574 -42.20 7.49 -38.35
N SER A 575 -42.85 7.37 -37.18
CA SER A 575 -42.99 6.10 -36.47
C SER A 575 -44.06 5.25 -37.15
N ASP A 576 -43.79 3.96 -37.34
CA ASP A 576 -44.72 2.99 -37.96
C ASP A 576 -45.96 2.71 -37.09
N THR A 577 -45.94 3.12 -35.82
CA THR A 577 -46.97 2.77 -34.83
C THR A 577 -47.81 3.94 -34.34
N LYS A 578 -47.28 5.18 -34.33
CA LYS A 578 -48.05 6.39 -33.95
C LYS A 578 -47.53 7.66 -34.66
N ARG A 579 -48.38 8.68 -34.77
CA ARG A 579 -48.07 9.95 -35.47
C ARG A 579 -47.23 10.87 -34.58
N ILE A 580 -46.07 11.29 -35.10
CA ILE A 580 -45.18 12.27 -34.46
C ILE A 580 -45.69 13.68 -34.75
N GLU A 581 -45.86 14.48 -33.70
CA GLU A 581 -46.47 15.80 -33.80
C GLU A 581 -45.44 16.89 -34.10
N ARG A 582 -44.23 16.75 -33.57
CA ARG A 582 -43.13 17.72 -33.74
C ARG A 582 -41.77 17.08 -33.53
N TYR A 583 -40.80 17.51 -34.31
CA TYR A 583 -39.36 17.33 -34.07
C TYR A 583 -38.72 18.66 -33.66
N ILE A 584 -37.83 18.62 -32.69
CA ILE A 584 -36.96 19.74 -32.30
C ILE A 584 -35.53 19.22 -32.41
N VAL A 585 -34.76 19.74 -33.35
CA VAL A 585 -33.34 19.41 -33.53
C VAL A 585 -32.52 20.52 -32.88
N GLU A 586 -31.71 20.17 -31.90
CA GLU A 586 -30.78 21.06 -31.22
C GLU A 586 -29.34 20.72 -31.65
N TYR A 587 -28.52 21.71 -32.03
CA TYR A 587 -27.11 21.51 -32.38
C TYR A 587 -26.20 22.63 -31.84
N ARG A 588 -24.92 22.31 -31.59
CA ARG A 588 -23.89 23.29 -31.17
C ARG A 588 -22.50 22.95 -31.71
N ALA A 589 -21.64 23.95 -31.88
CA ALA A 589 -20.23 23.76 -32.21
C ALA A 589 -19.42 23.52 -30.93
N LEU A 590 -18.37 22.72 -31.02
CA LEU A 590 -17.44 22.48 -29.92
C LEU A 590 -16.19 23.36 -30.06
N GLY A 591 -15.67 23.88 -28.94
CA GLY A 591 -14.40 24.61 -28.90
C GLY A 591 -13.20 23.69 -29.17
N ASP A 592 -12.06 24.26 -29.62
CA ASP A 592 -10.83 23.52 -29.96
C ASP A 592 -10.23 22.78 -28.74
N ASP A 593 -10.57 23.18 -27.52
CA ASP A 593 -10.19 22.56 -26.24
C ASP A 593 -11.20 21.52 -25.72
N GLY A 594 -12.30 21.29 -26.46
CA GLY A 594 -13.40 20.43 -26.04
C GLY A 594 -14.37 21.08 -25.04
N SER A 595 -14.28 22.39 -24.80
CA SER A 595 -15.20 23.12 -23.92
C SER A 595 -16.59 23.31 -24.56
N ASN A 596 -17.64 23.18 -23.73
CA ASN A 596 -19.06 23.25 -24.11
C ASN A 596 -19.65 24.67 -24.00
N ASN A 597 -18.86 25.70 -24.29
CA ASN A 597 -19.23 27.09 -23.97
C ASN A 597 -20.24 27.71 -24.95
N GLU A 598 -20.53 27.08 -26.09
CA GLU A 598 -21.54 27.57 -27.04
C GLU A 598 -22.95 27.03 -26.72
N PRO A 599 -23.98 27.89 -26.67
CA PRO A 599 -25.35 27.48 -26.38
C PRO A 599 -25.95 26.65 -27.54
N TRP A 600 -26.82 25.69 -27.21
CA TRP A 600 -27.57 24.93 -28.20
C TRP A 600 -28.44 25.83 -29.09
N LYS A 601 -28.29 25.66 -30.41
CA LYS A 601 -29.16 26.27 -31.42
C LYS A 601 -30.28 25.29 -31.74
N GLN A 602 -31.54 25.75 -31.75
CA GLN A 602 -32.71 24.90 -31.98
C GLN A 602 -33.37 25.17 -33.34
N ILE A 603 -33.82 24.10 -33.99
CA ILE A 603 -34.64 24.13 -35.21
C ILE A 603 -35.88 23.26 -34.96
N ILE A 604 -37.07 23.81 -35.19
CA ILE A 604 -38.35 23.14 -34.95
C ILE A 604 -38.97 22.73 -36.28
N PHE A 605 -39.38 21.47 -36.39
CA PHE A 605 -40.08 20.90 -37.54
C PHE A 605 -41.45 20.37 -37.09
N ASP A 606 -42.53 20.99 -37.57
CA ASP A 606 -43.89 20.55 -37.25
C ASP A 606 -44.32 19.35 -38.12
N GLY A 607 -45.09 18.43 -37.54
CA GLY A 607 -45.50 17.15 -38.13
C GLY A 607 -46.02 17.15 -39.58
N PRO A 608 -46.82 18.13 -40.04
CA PRO A 608 -47.29 18.17 -41.43
C PRO A 608 -46.22 18.64 -42.45
N SER A 609 -45.04 19.09 -42.01
CA SER A 609 -44.01 19.72 -42.86
C SER A 609 -42.74 18.87 -43.03
N ILE A 610 -42.74 17.62 -42.54
CA ILE A 610 -41.56 16.74 -42.56
C ILE A 610 -41.28 16.32 -44.02
N ARG A 611 -40.31 16.96 -44.67
CA ARG A 611 -39.67 16.44 -45.89
C ARG A 611 -38.70 15.34 -45.48
N GLU A 612 -38.60 14.28 -46.28
CA GLU A 612 -37.76 13.11 -45.98
C GLU A 612 -36.31 13.46 -45.66
N THR A 613 -35.77 14.59 -46.15
CA THR A 613 -34.42 15.08 -45.84
C THR A 613 -34.40 16.59 -45.51
N CYS A 614 -33.75 16.94 -44.39
CA CYS A 614 -33.55 18.29 -43.88
C CYS A 614 -32.05 18.61 -43.83
N MET A 615 -31.62 19.75 -44.36
CA MET A 615 -30.20 20.13 -44.40
C MET A 615 -29.90 21.23 -43.39
N ILE A 616 -28.80 21.08 -42.65
CA ILE A 616 -28.18 22.12 -41.83
C ILE A 616 -26.93 22.59 -42.59
N SER A 617 -26.97 23.82 -43.10
CA SER A 617 -25.90 24.47 -43.89
C SER A 617 -25.01 25.37 -43.02
N ASP A 618 -23.98 25.95 -43.64
CA ASP A 618 -23.12 26.99 -43.05
C ASP A 618 -22.29 26.51 -41.84
N LEU A 619 -21.88 25.24 -41.89
CA LEU A 619 -20.99 24.64 -40.90
C LEU A 619 -19.53 24.85 -41.29
N LYS A 620 -18.64 24.96 -40.30
CA LYS A 620 -17.21 25.21 -40.51
C LYS A 620 -16.46 23.90 -40.79
N SER A 621 -15.76 23.80 -41.93
CA SER A 621 -15.01 22.59 -42.31
C SER A 621 -14.01 22.15 -41.24
N GLY A 622 -13.94 20.84 -41.01
CA GLY A 622 -13.12 20.22 -40.00
C GLY A 622 -13.54 20.41 -38.54
N HIS A 623 -14.66 21.08 -38.26
CA HIS A 623 -15.10 21.33 -36.88
C HIS A 623 -16.08 20.27 -36.39
N LYS A 624 -16.02 20.02 -35.08
CA LYS A 624 -16.88 19.06 -34.39
C LYS A 624 -18.15 19.74 -33.88
N PHE A 625 -19.26 19.05 -34.07
CA PHE A 625 -20.58 19.50 -33.68
C PHE A 625 -21.28 18.41 -32.87
N GLN A 626 -22.11 18.84 -31.92
CA GLN A 626 -23.04 17.98 -31.21
C GLN A 626 -24.45 18.23 -31.71
N LEU A 627 -25.25 17.17 -31.81
CA LEU A 627 -26.63 17.22 -32.24
C LEU A 627 -27.48 16.31 -31.37
N ARG A 628 -28.64 16.79 -30.93
CA ARG A 628 -29.67 15.96 -30.29
C ARG A 628 -31.02 16.35 -30.84
N TYR A 629 -31.98 15.46 -30.74
CA TYR A 629 -33.34 15.73 -31.17
C TYR A 629 -34.35 15.30 -30.11
N ILE A 630 -35.45 16.03 -30.08
CA ILE A 630 -36.61 15.77 -29.25
C ILE A 630 -37.78 15.55 -30.20
N PHE A 631 -38.55 14.50 -29.97
CA PHE A 631 -39.83 14.35 -30.66
C PHE A 631 -40.96 14.07 -29.68
N VAL A 632 -42.15 14.56 -30.03
CA VAL A 632 -43.36 14.42 -29.21
C VAL A 632 -44.34 13.48 -29.89
N GLU A 633 -44.75 12.45 -29.17
CA GLU A 633 -45.68 11.40 -29.62
C GLU A 633 -46.74 11.18 -28.53
N GLN A 634 -48.01 11.56 -28.80
CA GLN A 634 -49.14 11.38 -27.88
C GLN A 634 -48.80 11.75 -26.41
N ASP A 635 -48.36 12.99 -26.18
CA ASP A 635 -47.93 13.55 -24.88
C ASP A 635 -46.67 12.94 -24.24
N CYS A 636 -45.98 12.01 -24.91
CA CYS A 636 -44.67 11.52 -24.49
C CYS A 636 -43.54 12.24 -25.24
N MET A 637 -42.56 12.76 -24.50
CA MET A 637 -41.40 13.46 -25.05
C MET A 637 -40.22 12.49 -25.09
N ASN A 638 -39.65 12.24 -26.25
CA ASN A 638 -38.53 11.33 -26.41
C ASN A 638 -37.27 12.16 -26.67
N LEU A 639 -36.29 12.08 -25.77
CA LEU A 639 -35.01 12.76 -25.91
C LEU A 639 -33.98 11.78 -26.46
N SER A 640 -33.43 12.10 -27.64
CA SER A 640 -32.36 11.32 -28.24
C SER A 640 -31.08 11.40 -27.42
N ARG A 641 -30.20 10.42 -27.62
CA ARG A 641 -28.79 10.57 -27.20
C ARG A 641 -28.14 11.70 -28.01
N ILE A 642 -27.09 12.29 -27.44
CA ILE A 642 -26.25 13.24 -28.17
C ILE A 642 -25.50 12.47 -29.27
N MET A 643 -25.63 12.96 -30.49
CA MET A 643 -24.89 12.51 -31.66
C MET A 643 -23.77 13.50 -31.93
N ASN A 644 -22.56 13.00 -32.06
CA ASN A 644 -21.42 13.83 -32.45
C ASN A 644 -21.18 13.63 -33.95
N PHE A 645 -20.98 14.73 -34.66
CA PHE A 645 -20.57 14.67 -36.06
C PHE A 645 -19.51 15.73 -36.34
N GLN A 646 -18.61 15.43 -37.25
CA GLN A 646 -17.55 16.35 -37.66
C GLN A 646 -17.71 16.60 -39.15
N THR A 647 -17.70 17.86 -39.56
CA THR A 647 -17.68 18.20 -40.99
C THR A 647 -16.35 17.77 -41.60
N VAL A 648 -16.38 17.26 -42.83
CA VAL A 648 -15.21 16.65 -43.50
C VAL A 648 -14.05 17.64 -43.69
N VAL A 649 -12.84 17.25 -43.28
CA VAL A 649 -11.58 18.01 -43.45
C VAL A 649 -10.99 17.71 -44.85
N THR A 650 -10.51 18.70 -45.60
CA THR A 650 -9.60 18.40 -46.74
C THR A 650 -8.21 18.10 -46.15
N ALA A 651 -7.91 16.82 -45.97
CA ALA A 651 -6.68 16.45 -45.32
C ALA A 651 -5.48 16.72 -46.24
N THR A 652 -4.46 17.36 -45.67
CA THR A 652 -3.09 17.30 -46.19
C THR A 652 -2.48 15.97 -45.76
N PRO A 653 -1.62 15.34 -46.57
CA PRO A 653 -0.78 14.26 -46.08
C PRO A 653 -0.15 14.70 -44.77
N GLY A 654 -0.31 13.89 -43.73
CA GLY A 654 0.20 14.22 -42.41
C GLY A 654 1.73 14.20 -42.41
N LYS A 655 2.31 14.30 -41.21
CA LYS A 655 3.77 14.30 -41.01
C LYS A 655 4.44 13.23 -41.86
N LEU A 656 5.34 13.65 -42.74
CA LEU A 656 6.20 12.71 -43.45
C LEU A 656 7.11 12.04 -42.43
N LEU A 657 7.08 10.72 -42.45
CA LEU A 657 8.03 9.88 -41.76
C LEU A 657 8.83 9.20 -42.85
N VAL A 658 10.01 9.77 -43.09
CA VAL A 658 11.01 9.10 -43.88
C VAL A 658 11.73 8.15 -42.95
N ASN A 659 11.27 6.90 -43.00
CA ASN A 659 11.88 5.82 -42.25
C ASN A 659 12.83 5.08 -43.18
N LYS A 660 14.09 5.02 -42.79
CA LYS A 660 15.02 4.10 -43.43
C LYS A 660 14.60 2.70 -43.01
N LEU A 661 14.03 1.93 -43.95
CA LEU A 661 13.67 0.53 -43.71
C LEU A 661 14.95 -0.29 -43.63
N ASP A 662 15.77 -0.19 -44.67
CA ASP A 662 17.06 -0.88 -44.82
C ASP A 662 18.11 0.05 -45.45
N ARG A 663 19.31 -0.47 -45.72
CA ARG A 663 20.45 0.31 -46.22
C ARG A 663 20.25 1.02 -47.57
N ASP A 664 19.32 0.53 -48.41
CA ASP A 664 19.04 1.00 -49.79
C ASP A 664 17.57 1.38 -50.06
N THR A 665 16.71 1.27 -49.06
CA THR A 665 15.28 1.48 -49.23
C THR A 665 14.79 2.49 -48.21
N LEU A 666 14.30 3.61 -48.75
CA LEU A 666 13.61 4.60 -47.94
C LEU A 666 12.13 4.33 -48.06
N ARG A 667 11.51 4.03 -46.93
CA ARG A 667 10.06 4.02 -46.83
C ARG A 667 9.64 5.41 -46.47
N VAL A 668 9.15 6.08 -47.49
CA VAL A 668 8.46 7.33 -47.28
C VAL A 668 7.05 6.92 -46.94
N THR A 669 6.72 6.98 -45.66
CA THR A 669 5.35 6.90 -45.22
C THR A 669 4.89 8.28 -44.85
N TRP A 670 3.72 8.62 -45.32
CA TRP A 670 3.00 9.77 -44.85
C TRP A 670 1.72 9.23 -44.26
N LEU A 671 1.23 9.94 -43.26
CA LEU A 671 -0.13 9.65 -42.85
C LEU A 671 -1.05 9.96 -44.02
N ARG A 672 -1.89 8.96 -44.33
CA ARG A 672 -3.00 9.11 -45.26
C ARG A 672 -3.67 10.43 -44.94
N ALA A 673 -3.89 11.22 -45.97
CA ALA A 673 -4.74 12.37 -45.84
C ALA A 673 -6.15 11.85 -45.49
N GLU A 674 -6.54 11.97 -44.22
CA GLU A 674 -7.79 11.42 -43.71
C GLU A 674 -8.97 11.92 -44.54
N THR A 675 -9.65 10.96 -45.16
CA THR A 675 -10.84 11.18 -45.95
C THR A 675 -11.94 10.26 -45.49
N ASP A 676 -13.14 10.81 -45.44
CA ASP A 676 -14.36 10.03 -45.29
C ASP A 676 -14.59 9.21 -46.57
N GLN A 677 -15.08 7.97 -46.43
CA GLN A 677 -15.26 6.98 -47.53
C GLN A 677 -16.10 7.49 -48.72
N ASP A 678 -16.82 8.58 -48.54
CA ASP A 678 -17.65 9.23 -49.55
C ASP A 678 -16.88 10.18 -50.47
N PHE A 679 -15.61 10.49 -50.17
CA PHE A 679 -14.74 11.41 -50.93
C PHE A 679 -13.28 10.92 -50.92
N PRO A 680 -12.94 9.84 -51.64
CA PRO A 680 -11.63 9.19 -51.51
C PRO A 680 -10.50 10.00 -52.14
N VAL A 681 -9.34 9.97 -51.48
CA VAL A 681 -8.06 10.30 -52.13
C VAL A 681 -7.92 9.37 -53.33
N LEU A 682 -7.57 9.89 -54.50
CA LEU A 682 -7.41 9.07 -55.69
C LEU A 682 -6.02 8.44 -55.72
N TRP A 683 -4.99 9.24 -55.44
CA TRP A 683 -3.58 8.82 -55.36
C TRP A 683 -2.73 9.89 -54.68
N TYR A 684 -1.47 9.55 -54.43
CA TYR A 684 -0.47 10.42 -53.82
C TYR A 684 0.70 10.66 -54.77
N ASN A 685 1.25 11.86 -54.71
CA ASN A 685 2.46 12.23 -55.45
C ASN A 685 3.63 12.39 -54.48
N VAL A 686 4.69 11.59 -54.65
CA VAL A 686 5.89 11.59 -53.80
C VAL A 686 7.06 12.16 -54.56
N GLU A 687 7.68 13.21 -54.05
CA GLU A 687 8.81 13.88 -54.69
C GLU A 687 10.07 13.75 -53.82
N TYR A 688 11.20 13.37 -54.43
CA TYR A 688 12.48 13.22 -53.73
C TYR A 688 13.68 13.74 -54.54
N LYS A 689 14.75 14.11 -53.83
CA LYS A 689 15.97 14.68 -54.41
C LYS A 689 17.22 14.35 -53.59
N GLU A 690 18.31 13.94 -54.24
CA GLU A 690 19.63 13.75 -53.60
C GLU A 690 20.39 15.09 -53.51
N ALA A 691 21.04 15.35 -52.38
CA ALA A 691 21.82 16.57 -52.20
C ALA A 691 23.05 16.57 -53.12
N GLY A 692 23.16 17.59 -53.97
CA GLY A 692 24.22 17.75 -54.97
C GLY A 692 23.78 17.51 -56.42
N LEU A 693 22.55 17.06 -56.66
CA LEU A 693 21.94 16.94 -57.99
C LEU A 693 20.85 18.01 -58.20
N GLU A 694 20.60 18.46 -59.44
CA GLU A 694 19.51 19.41 -59.77
C GLU A 694 18.23 18.66 -60.22
N GLY A 695 17.04 19.17 -59.84
CA GLY A 695 15.73 18.57 -60.14
C GLY A 695 15.10 17.75 -59.01
N TRP A 696 13.76 17.71 -58.94
CA TRP A 696 12.99 16.79 -58.10
C TRP A 696 12.54 15.61 -58.96
N SER A 697 12.77 14.40 -58.48
CA SER A 697 12.22 13.19 -59.08
C SER A 697 10.89 12.88 -58.41
N SER A 698 9.86 12.62 -59.21
CA SER A 698 8.52 12.29 -58.71
C SER A 698 8.16 10.83 -58.98
N VAL A 699 7.57 10.18 -57.99
CA VAL A 699 6.98 8.84 -58.11
C VAL A 699 5.52 8.94 -57.69
N GLN A 700 4.64 8.41 -58.54
CA GLN A 700 3.22 8.31 -58.27
C GLN A 700 2.95 6.96 -57.60
N THR A 701 2.02 6.94 -56.65
CA THR A 701 1.58 5.69 -56.01
C THR A 701 0.56 4.98 -56.91
N GLU A 702 0.56 3.64 -56.89
CA GLU A 702 -0.49 2.86 -57.54
C GLU A 702 -1.77 2.94 -56.67
N GLY A 703 -2.50 4.03 -56.86
CA GLY A 703 -3.73 4.33 -56.12
C GLY A 703 -3.47 4.86 -54.71
N LEU A 704 -4.23 4.34 -53.76
CA LEU A 704 -4.44 4.88 -52.41
C LEU A 704 -3.30 4.62 -51.40
N GLU A 705 -2.20 4.01 -51.83
CA GLU A 705 -1.10 3.62 -50.95
C GLU A 705 -0.44 4.85 -50.32
N CYS A 706 -0.35 4.88 -48.98
CA CYS A 706 0.24 5.98 -48.20
C CYS A 706 1.70 5.72 -47.83
N GLU A 707 2.31 4.92 -48.68
CA GLU A 707 3.65 4.44 -48.57
C GLU A 707 4.21 4.43 -49.97
N CYS A 708 5.43 4.90 -50.10
CA CYS A 708 6.22 4.67 -51.28
C CYS A 708 7.57 4.16 -50.82
N THR A 709 7.95 3.02 -51.37
CA THR A 709 9.32 2.53 -51.22
C THR A 709 10.15 3.15 -52.33
N LEU A 710 11.00 4.09 -51.95
CA LEU A 710 11.99 4.65 -52.84
C LEU A 710 13.23 3.76 -52.79
N THR A 711 13.58 3.13 -53.91
CA THR A 711 14.88 2.47 -54.06
C THR A 711 15.91 3.54 -54.35
N VAL A 712 16.65 3.93 -53.32
CA VAL A 712 17.67 4.98 -53.40
C VAL A 712 19.03 4.37 -53.12
N LEU A 713 19.99 4.66 -53.99
CA LEU A 713 21.36 4.18 -53.84
C LEU A 713 21.94 4.64 -52.50
N HIS A 714 22.44 3.71 -51.67
CA HIS A 714 23.21 3.81 -50.39
C HIS A 714 23.71 5.23 -49.95
N SER A 715 22.89 6.27 -49.88
CA SER A 715 23.27 7.67 -49.61
C SER A 715 22.53 8.24 -48.41
N THR A 716 23.20 9.12 -47.66
CA THR A 716 22.67 9.74 -46.44
C THR A 716 22.19 11.18 -46.63
N CYS A 717 21.99 11.65 -47.87
CA CYS A 717 21.56 13.04 -48.11
C CYS A 717 20.43 13.13 -49.15
N TYR A 718 19.21 12.84 -48.73
CA TYR A 718 18.01 13.02 -49.54
C TYR A 718 17.03 14.02 -48.89
N ARG A 719 16.15 14.61 -49.69
CA ARG A 719 14.98 15.39 -49.24
C ARG A 719 13.72 14.85 -49.90
N VAL A 720 12.60 14.84 -49.17
CA VAL A 720 11.34 14.25 -49.63
C VAL A 720 10.11 15.08 -49.22
N ARG A 721 9.05 15.09 -50.05
CA ARG A 721 7.74 15.70 -49.78
C ARG A 721 6.59 14.98 -50.52
N VAL A 722 5.34 15.10 -50.05
CA VAL A 722 4.15 14.39 -50.57
C VAL A 722 2.89 15.27 -50.62
N SER A 723 2.03 15.04 -51.61
CA SER A 723 0.70 15.69 -51.76
C SER A 723 -0.44 14.68 -51.99
N ALA A 724 -1.66 14.97 -51.49
CA ALA A 724 -2.87 14.17 -51.69
C ALA A 724 -3.79 14.76 -52.77
N VAL A 725 -4.36 13.92 -53.63
CA VAL A 725 -5.20 14.36 -54.75
C VAL A 725 -6.63 13.84 -54.59
N TYR A 726 -7.62 14.75 -54.55
CA TYR A 726 -9.07 14.48 -54.53
C TYR A 726 -9.72 14.84 -55.87
N GLU A 727 -10.98 14.44 -56.07
CA GLU A 727 -11.71 14.57 -57.34
C GLU A 727 -11.59 15.97 -57.99
N ASP A 728 -11.86 17.05 -57.25
CA ASP A 728 -11.79 18.44 -57.76
C ASP A 728 -10.70 19.32 -57.09
N ILE A 729 -9.94 18.80 -56.11
CA ILE A 729 -8.99 19.61 -55.29
C ILE A 729 -7.72 18.80 -54.95
N THR A 730 -6.54 19.43 -55.04
CA THR A 730 -5.27 18.90 -54.50
C THR A 730 -4.96 19.54 -53.15
N SER A 731 -4.56 18.74 -52.17
CA SER A 731 -4.15 19.26 -50.86
C SER A 731 -2.88 20.11 -50.98
N LYS A 732 -2.57 20.90 -49.95
CA LYS A 732 -1.21 21.47 -49.83
C LYS A 732 -0.17 20.35 -49.71
N PRO A 733 1.05 20.51 -50.27
CA PRO A 733 2.16 19.58 -50.05
C PRO A 733 2.57 19.61 -48.59
N SER A 734 3.04 18.47 -48.10
CA SER A 734 3.70 18.36 -46.80
C SER A 734 4.96 19.21 -46.71
N GLU A 735 5.45 19.50 -45.50
CA GLU A 735 6.75 20.16 -45.31
C GLU A 735 7.91 19.37 -45.95
N GLU A 736 8.87 20.09 -46.56
CA GLU A 736 10.09 19.48 -47.11
C GLU A 736 10.88 18.85 -45.98
N THR A 737 10.96 17.52 -46.00
CA THR A 737 11.58 16.78 -44.92
C THR A 737 12.96 16.33 -45.37
N PRO A 738 14.05 16.88 -44.80
CA PRO A 738 15.37 16.27 -44.97
C PRO A 738 15.30 14.89 -44.36
N VAL A 739 15.89 13.90 -45.03
CA VAL A 739 16.02 12.58 -44.39
C VAL A 739 16.90 12.77 -43.17
N PRO A 740 16.37 12.62 -41.94
CA PRO A 740 17.15 12.87 -40.73
C PRO A 740 18.23 11.80 -40.63
N VAL A 741 19.47 12.24 -40.49
CA VAL A 741 20.60 11.32 -40.35
C VAL A 741 21.43 11.76 -39.15
N ASP A 742 21.25 11.02 -38.06
CA ASP A 742 21.99 11.16 -36.81
C ASP A 742 23.42 10.59 -36.93
N VAL A 743 23.60 9.61 -37.83
CA VAL A 743 24.88 8.94 -38.12
C VAL A 743 24.99 8.67 -39.62
N TRP A 744 26.08 9.10 -40.23
CA TRP A 744 26.32 8.93 -41.66
C TRP A 744 26.78 7.52 -41.97
N ASN A 745 25.89 6.72 -42.53
CA ASN A 745 26.20 5.36 -42.95
C ASN A 745 26.77 5.36 -44.38
N ILE A 746 28.07 5.11 -44.50
CA ILE A 746 28.82 5.30 -45.73
C ILE A 746 29.40 3.98 -46.21
N ASN A 747 29.06 3.65 -47.46
CA ASN A 747 29.69 2.56 -48.19
C ASN A 747 30.83 3.09 -49.07
N LEU A 748 32.08 2.88 -48.64
CA LEU A 748 33.26 3.29 -49.41
C LEU A 748 33.62 2.31 -50.53
N SER A 749 33.10 1.07 -50.52
CA SER A 749 33.31 0.15 -51.65
C SER A 749 32.52 0.54 -52.90
N LYS A 750 31.48 1.38 -52.75
CA LYS A 750 30.62 1.87 -53.84
C LYS A 750 30.80 3.36 -54.14
N ARG A 751 31.47 4.13 -53.28
CA ARG A 751 31.52 5.59 -53.36
C ARG A 751 32.95 6.08 -53.22
N LYS A 752 33.33 6.99 -54.09
CA LYS A 752 34.63 7.66 -53.98
C LYS A 752 34.64 8.55 -52.74
N SER A 753 35.65 8.35 -51.92
CA SER A 753 35.94 9.18 -50.75
C SER A 753 36.08 10.68 -51.08
N SER A 754 36.47 11.03 -52.32
CA SER A 754 36.54 12.44 -52.77
C SER A 754 35.19 13.18 -52.83
N ILE A 755 34.10 12.47 -53.16
CA ILE A 755 32.75 13.08 -53.20
C ILE A 755 32.22 13.27 -51.79
N LEU A 756 32.46 12.28 -50.93
CA LEU A 756 32.12 12.36 -49.52
C LEU A 756 32.77 13.58 -48.86
N LEU A 757 34.05 13.84 -49.17
CA LEU A 757 34.77 15.00 -48.67
C LEU A 757 34.07 16.33 -49.01
N GLU A 758 33.63 16.52 -50.25
CA GLU A 758 32.93 17.74 -50.67
C GLU A 758 31.60 17.91 -49.95
N VAL A 759 30.87 16.81 -49.76
CA VAL A 759 29.60 16.82 -49.02
C VAL A 759 29.81 17.14 -47.54
N LEU A 760 30.87 16.62 -46.92
CA LEU A 760 31.22 16.88 -45.53
C LEU A 760 31.64 18.34 -45.30
N LYS A 761 32.30 18.99 -46.27
CA LYS A 761 32.64 20.43 -46.21
C LYS A 761 31.42 21.35 -46.17
N LEU A 762 30.28 20.90 -46.73
CA LEU A 762 29.03 21.68 -46.74
C LEU A 762 28.26 21.58 -45.42
N GLN A 763 28.66 20.71 -44.49
CA GLN A 763 28.00 20.57 -43.20
C GLN A 763 28.42 21.72 -42.27
N THR A 764 27.43 22.31 -41.59
CA THR A 764 27.68 23.32 -40.55
C THR A 764 28.25 22.70 -39.27
N GLU A 765 28.05 21.38 -39.08
CA GLU A 765 28.50 20.62 -37.91
C GLU A 765 29.10 19.28 -38.34
N LYS A 766 30.13 18.82 -37.61
CA LYS A 766 30.75 17.51 -37.86
C LYS A 766 29.83 16.38 -37.38
N LYS A 767 29.45 15.49 -38.28
CA LYS A 767 28.58 14.35 -37.96
C LYS A 767 29.37 13.04 -37.78
N PRO A 768 28.88 12.10 -36.95
CA PRO A 768 29.46 10.76 -36.83
C PRO A 768 29.32 10.00 -38.15
N VAL A 769 30.35 9.24 -38.53
CA VAL A 769 30.35 8.35 -39.70
C VAL A 769 30.41 6.90 -39.25
N GLU A 770 29.50 6.09 -39.76
CA GLU A 770 29.48 4.65 -39.63
C GLU A 770 29.82 4.01 -40.98
N LEU A 771 30.92 3.28 -41.02
CA LEU A 771 31.34 2.55 -42.21
C LEU A 771 30.59 1.25 -42.32
N ILE A 772 29.96 1.13 -43.47
CA ILE A 772 29.10 0.04 -43.85
C ILE A 772 29.92 -1.10 -44.47
N ASP A 773 30.89 -0.73 -45.29
CA ASP A 773 31.70 -1.55 -46.18
C ASP A 773 32.77 -0.63 -46.81
N TRP A 774 33.91 -1.21 -47.21
CA TRP A 774 35.07 -0.45 -47.68
C TRP A 774 35.93 -1.28 -48.62
N THR A 775 36.86 -0.61 -49.30
CA THR A 775 37.93 -1.24 -50.07
C THR A 775 39.25 -1.07 -49.34
N ASP A 776 40.12 -2.08 -49.43
CA ASP A 776 41.51 -1.97 -49.00
C ASP A 776 42.40 -1.31 -50.07
N GLU A 777 41.79 -0.73 -51.12
CA GLU A 777 42.51 -0.01 -52.16
C GLU A 777 43.20 1.22 -51.56
N GLU A 778 44.52 1.31 -51.76
CA GLU A 778 45.35 2.35 -51.14
C GLU A 778 44.88 3.77 -51.48
N SER A 779 44.36 4.01 -52.68
CA SER A 779 43.81 5.30 -53.11
C SER A 779 42.54 5.69 -52.35
N GLU A 780 41.65 4.74 -52.07
CA GLU A 780 40.42 4.99 -51.33
C GLU A 780 40.66 5.10 -49.82
N VAL A 781 41.59 4.31 -49.27
CA VAL A 781 42.07 4.47 -47.88
C VAL A 781 42.67 5.88 -47.70
N LYS A 782 43.50 6.34 -48.65
CA LYS A 782 44.05 7.71 -48.64
C LYS A 782 43.01 8.81 -48.86
N GLY A 783 42.02 8.58 -49.72
CA GLY A 783 40.95 9.56 -49.92
C GLY A 783 40.03 9.66 -48.70
N PHE A 784 39.75 8.55 -48.02
CA PHE A 784 38.99 8.56 -46.77
C PHE A 784 39.74 9.23 -45.62
N LEU A 785 41.07 9.08 -45.55
CA LEU A 785 41.90 9.83 -44.60
C LEU A 785 41.63 11.34 -44.67
N GLN A 786 41.42 11.90 -45.87
CA GLN A 786 41.12 13.33 -46.06
C GLN A 786 39.74 13.75 -45.55
N CYS A 787 38.82 12.80 -45.29
CA CYS A 787 37.52 13.06 -44.70
C CYS A 787 37.59 13.24 -43.18
N LEU A 788 38.64 12.73 -42.52
CA LEU A 788 38.79 12.76 -41.06
C LEU A 788 38.63 14.15 -40.41
N PRO A 789 39.13 15.26 -40.99
CA PRO A 789 38.94 16.59 -40.41
C PRO A 789 37.47 17.03 -40.29
N TYR A 790 36.58 16.46 -41.10
CA TYR A 790 35.20 16.90 -41.26
C TYR A 790 34.17 15.97 -40.59
N ILE A 791 34.62 14.84 -40.04
CA ILE A 791 33.77 13.92 -39.30
C ILE A 791 34.02 14.09 -37.81
N SER A 792 33.00 13.85 -36.98
CA SER A 792 33.18 13.91 -35.54
C SER A 792 33.62 12.56 -34.97
N GLN A 793 33.16 11.45 -35.54
CA GLN A 793 33.45 10.10 -35.05
C GLN A 793 33.52 9.12 -36.22
N LEU A 794 34.33 8.07 -36.07
CA LEU A 794 34.35 6.92 -36.97
C LEU A 794 33.80 5.70 -36.22
N ARG A 795 32.94 4.91 -36.85
CA ARG A 795 32.39 3.66 -36.31
C ARG A 795 32.22 2.65 -37.43
N PHE A 796 31.98 1.40 -37.09
CA PHE A 796 31.56 0.34 -38.00
C PHE A 796 30.11 -0.04 -37.70
N ASP A 797 29.40 -0.44 -38.76
CA ASP A 797 28.08 -1.04 -38.66
C ASP A 797 28.12 -2.32 -37.80
N ARG A 798 27.10 -2.55 -36.96
CA ARG A 798 27.05 -3.72 -36.05
C ARG A 798 27.28 -5.06 -36.76
N PHE A 799 26.83 -5.22 -38.00
CA PHE A 799 26.99 -6.46 -38.77
C PHE A 799 28.46 -6.72 -39.19
N VAL A 800 29.33 -5.71 -39.08
CA VAL A 800 30.79 -5.86 -39.21
C VAL A 800 31.36 -6.74 -38.11
N TYR A 801 30.69 -6.91 -36.96
CA TYR A 801 31.09 -7.89 -35.94
C TYR A 801 31.22 -9.31 -36.49
N TYR A 802 30.51 -9.67 -37.56
CA TYR A 802 30.65 -10.98 -38.22
C TYR A 802 31.78 -11.02 -39.26
N LYS A 803 32.35 -9.86 -39.61
CA LYS A 803 33.48 -9.68 -40.53
C LYS A 803 34.71 -9.08 -39.82
N LYS A 804 34.96 -9.46 -38.56
CA LYS A 804 36.02 -8.84 -37.72
C LYS A 804 37.38 -8.77 -38.40
N GLN A 805 37.78 -9.83 -39.10
CA GLN A 805 39.09 -9.89 -39.77
C GLN A 805 39.27 -8.80 -40.83
N SER A 806 38.26 -8.54 -41.66
CA SER A 806 38.30 -7.49 -42.67
C SER A 806 38.33 -6.09 -42.05
N SER A 807 37.62 -5.87 -40.94
CA SER A 807 37.69 -4.60 -40.22
C SER A 807 39.02 -4.37 -39.52
N PHE A 808 39.63 -5.42 -38.97
CA PHE A 808 40.96 -5.32 -38.38
C PHE A 808 42.00 -4.95 -39.45
N GLN A 809 41.94 -5.61 -40.60
CA GLN A 809 42.84 -5.33 -41.72
C GLN A 809 42.69 -3.89 -42.22
N PHE A 810 41.47 -3.39 -42.36
CA PHE A 810 41.21 -2.01 -42.78
C PHE A 810 41.72 -0.98 -41.76
N LEU A 811 41.51 -1.20 -40.46
CA LEU A 811 42.07 -0.34 -39.42
C LEU A 811 43.59 -0.32 -39.46
N VAL A 812 44.24 -1.48 -39.64
CA VAL A 812 45.70 -1.58 -39.79
C VAL A 812 46.15 -0.81 -41.05
N ASN A 813 45.47 -0.99 -42.18
CA ASN A 813 45.78 -0.29 -43.43
C ASN A 813 45.63 1.24 -43.30
N LEU A 814 44.56 1.70 -42.67
CA LEU A 814 44.29 3.11 -42.42
C LEU A 814 45.34 3.72 -41.48
N THR A 815 45.78 2.97 -40.48
CA THR A 815 46.86 3.34 -39.55
C THR A 815 48.21 3.47 -40.26
N VAL A 816 48.54 2.49 -41.10
CA VAL A 816 49.76 2.49 -41.92
C VAL A 816 49.73 3.59 -42.98
N ALA A 817 48.56 3.95 -43.50
CA ALA A 817 48.41 5.06 -44.43
C ALA A 817 48.52 6.42 -43.72
N ALA A 818 47.93 6.56 -42.52
CA ALA A 818 47.99 7.78 -41.72
C ALA A 818 49.42 8.14 -41.29
N SER A 819 50.28 7.14 -41.02
CA SER A 819 51.69 7.36 -40.67
C SER A 819 52.57 7.78 -41.84
N LYS A 820 52.08 7.65 -43.08
CA LYS A 820 52.80 8.02 -44.32
C LYS A 820 52.24 9.29 -44.97
N PHE A 821 51.11 9.80 -44.49
CA PHE A 821 50.37 10.89 -45.13
C PHE A 821 50.65 12.21 -44.40
N GLU A 822 51.61 12.97 -44.92
CA GLU A 822 52.01 14.28 -44.38
C GLU A 822 51.58 15.40 -45.32
N THR A 823 50.75 16.32 -44.84
CA THR A 823 50.45 17.60 -45.50
C THR A 823 50.77 18.74 -44.55
N THR A 824 51.24 19.88 -45.07
CA THR A 824 51.60 21.07 -44.28
C THR A 824 50.49 21.46 -43.31
N GLY A 825 50.69 21.18 -42.02
CA GLY A 825 49.85 21.66 -40.92
C GLY A 825 48.84 20.68 -40.32
N GLN A 826 48.74 19.42 -40.78
CA GLN A 826 47.81 18.44 -40.21
C GLN A 826 48.47 17.07 -39.94
N ASN A 827 48.35 16.57 -38.72
CA ASN A 827 48.79 15.23 -38.33
C ASN A 827 47.63 14.23 -38.48
N TYR A 828 47.66 13.43 -39.54
CA TYR A 828 46.60 12.45 -39.84
C TYR A 828 46.55 11.27 -38.86
N THR A 829 47.68 10.96 -38.20
CA THR A 829 47.70 9.99 -37.10
C THR A 829 46.90 10.49 -35.90
N GLU A 830 47.04 11.77 -35.55
CA GLU A 830 46.25 12.43 -34.49
C GLU A 830 44.77 12.56 -34.89
N LEU A 831 44.47 12.89 -36.15
CA LEU A 831 43.09 12.97 -36.63
C LEU A 831 42.39 11.60 -36.62
N PHE A 832 43.08 10.55 -37.07
CA PHE A 832 42.56 9.19 -37.10
C PHE A 832 42.25 8.67 -35.69
N THR A 833 43.19 8.89 -34.76
CA THR A 833 43.00 8.52 -33.36
C THR A 833 41.90 9.36 -32.70
N SER A 834 41.81 10.66 -33.02
CA SER A 834 40.75 11.54 -32.53
C SER A 834 39.35 11.06 -32.93
N VAL A 835 39.11 10.67 -34.18
CA VAL A 835 37.78 10.20 -34.61
C VAL A 835 37.43 8.81 -34.05
N CYS A 836 38.43 8.02 -33.67
CA CYS A 836 38.24 6.69 -33.06
C CYS A 836 38.24 6.74 -31.52
N SER A 837 38.44 7.92 -30.91
CA SER A 837 38.62 8.08 -29.46
C SER A 837 37.32 8.15 -28.64
N TYR A 838 36.18 7.85 -29.26
CA TYR A 838 34.89 7.96 -28.59
C TYR A 838 34.54 6.69 -27.82
N THR A 839 33.79 6.86 -26.73
CA THR A 839 33.34 5.76 -25.85
C THR A 839 32.48 4.71 -26.52
N SER A 840 31.98 4.99 -27.74
CA SER A 840 31.19 4.11 -28.59
C SER A 840 31.98 3.55 -29.79
N PHE A 841 33.31 3.67 -29.84
CA PHE A 841 34.12 3.00 -30.86
C PHE A 841 34.36 1.53 -30.45
N PRO A 842 34.12 0.52 -31.30
CA PRO A 842 33.94 0.60 -32.75
C PRO A 842 32.49 0.58 -33.25
N PHE A 843 31.47 0.50 -32.39
CA PHE A 843 30.08 0.26 -32.80
C PHE A 843 29.08 1.25 -32.18
N SER A 844 28.07 1.64 -32.95
CA SER A 844 27.12 2.71 -32.59
C SER A 844 26.11 2.39 -31.49
N GLU A 845 25.86 1.11 -31.18
CA GLU A 845 24.88 0.68 -30.18
C GLU A 845 25.52 0.09 -28.92
N ASN A 846 25.07 0.54 -27.75
CA ASN A 846 25.51 0.09 -26.42
C ASN A 846 25.11 -1.37 -26.15
N VAL A 847 25.83 -2.32 -26.76
CA VAL A 847 26.01 -3.67 -26.23
C VAL A 847 27.46 -3.75 -25.75
N PRO A 848 27.77 -3.25 -24.53
CA PRO A 848 29.15 -3.01 -24.09
C PRO A 848 30.02 -4.28 -24.10
N ASN A 849 29.39 -5.45 -24.07
CA ASN A 849 30.05 -6.74 -24.17
C ASN A 849 30.79 -6.90 -25.52
N HIS A 850 30.14 -6.55 -26.65
CA HIS A 850 30.72 -6.73 -27.98
C HIS A 850 31.85 -5.75 -28.32
N GLN A 851 31.81 -4.56 -27.73
CA GLN A 851 32.86 -3.54 -27.88
C GLN A 851 34.16 -3.98 -27.20
N CYS A 852 34.07 -4.43 -25.94
CA CYS A 852 35.21 -4.94 -25.18
C CYS A 852 35.81 -6.17 -25.88
N ASP A 853 34.94 -7.08 -26.32
CA ASP A 853 35.32 -8.26 -27.10
C ASP A 853 36.08 -7.91 -28.37
N PHE A 854 35.60 -6.93 -29.14
CA PHE A 854 36.23 -6.53 -30.40
C PHE A 854 37.62 -5.92 -30.19
N LEU A 855 37.81 -5.08 -29.17
CA LEU A 855 39.10 -4.46 -28.90
C LEU A 855 40.16 -5.49 -28.45
N LEU A 856 39.76 -6.47 -27.61
CA LEU A 856 40.64 -7.57 -27.21
C LEU A 856 41.00 -8.48 -28.39
N ASP A 857 40.04 -8.75 -29.28
CA ASP A 857 40.27 -9.52 -30.50
C ASP A 857 41.19 -8.76 -31.47
N LEU A 858 40.98 -7.46 -31.67
CA LEU A 858 41.83 -6.59 -32.50
C LEU A 858 43.27 -6.57 -31.97
N TRP A 859 43.46 -6.54 -30.64
CA TRP A 859 44.79 -6.59 -30.04
C TRP A 859 45.56 -7.85 -30.44
N SER A 860 44.90 -9.01 -30.33
CA SER A 860 45.50 -10.29 -30.74
C SER A 860 45.89 -10.27 -32.22
N HIS A 861 45.01 -9.75 -33.08
CA HIS A 861 45.25 -9.66 -34.52
C HIS A 861 46.41 -8.71 -34.86
N VAL A 862 46.50 -7.54 -34.20
CA VAL A 862 47.60 -6.60 -34.42
C VAL A 862 48.93 -7.21 -33.97
N LYS A 863 48.96 -7.91 -32.82
CA LYS A 863 50.17 -8.61 -32.36
C LYS A 863 50.62 -9.69 -33.33
N ASP A 864 49.69 -10.46 -33.86
CA ASP A 864 49.97 -11.45 -34.91
C ASP A 864 50.52 -10.75 -36.17
N TYR A 865 49.90 -9.66 -36.62
CA TYR A 865 50.36 -8.86 -37.76
C TYR A 865 51.77 -8.28 -37.57
N GLU A 866 52.07 -7.67 -36.42
CA GLU A 866 53.40 -7.13 -36.12
C GLU A 866 54.46 -8.25 -36.09
N SER A 867 54.12 -9.42 -35.54
CA SER A 867 55.02 -10.58 -35.52
C SER A 867 55.30 -11.15 -36.92
N GLN A 868 54.30 -11.15 -37.80
CA GLN A 868 54.39 -11.69 -39.16
C GLN A 868 55.08 -10.72 -40.13
N THR A 869 54.85 -9.41 -39.98
CA THR A 869 55.32 -8.39 -40.96
C THR A 869 56.51 -7.57 -40.48
N GLY A 870 56.84 -7.61 -39.18
CA GLY A 870 57.89 -6.79 -38.56
C GLY A 870 57.59 -5.30 -38.52
N ARG A 871 56.40 -4.86 -38.93
CA ARG A 871 55.98 -3.45 -38.92
C ARG A 871 55.32 -3.10 -37.59
N SER A 872 55.69 -1.97 -37.00
CA SER A 872 55.05 -1.49 -35.77
C SER A 872 53.83 -0.62 -36.07
N VAL A 873 52.67 -1.06 -35.60
CA VAL A 873 51.35 -0.41 -35.78
C VAL A 873 50.70 -0.13 -34.42
N LEU A 874 51.07 -0.89 -33.39
CA LEU A 874 50.58 -0.75 -32.02
C LEU A 874 50.73 0.68 -31.45
N PRO A 875 51.87 1.40 -31.63
CA PRO A 875 52.04 2.74 -31.07
C PRO A 875 51.01 3.74 -31.62
N THR A 876 50.59 3.56 -32.87
CA THR A 876 49.62 4.42 -33.55
C THR A 876 48.18 4.09 -33.14
N LEU A 877 47.90 2.82 -32.80
CA LEU A 877 46.60 2.38 -32.27
C LEU A 877 46.47 2.55 -30.75
N GLN A 878 47.58 2.80 -30.06
CA GLN A 878 47.60 2.99 -28.60
C GLN A 878 46.57 4.02 -28.11
N PRO A 879 46.36 5.18 -28.77
CA PRO A 879 45.33 6.13 -28.35
C PRO A 879 43.90 5.57 -28.43
N ILE A 880 43.61 4.61 -29.31
CA ILE A 880 42.30 3.95 -29.43
C ILE A 880 42.05 3.06 -28.22
N TYR A 881 43.07 2.29 -27.81
CA TYR A 881 42.99 1.50 -26.59
C TYR A 881 42.88 2.40 -25.35
N GLN A 882 43.53 3.56 -25.34
CA GLN A 882 43.50 4.51 -24.21
C GLN A 882 42.17 5.25 -24.04
N SER A 883 41.36 5.35 -25.09
CA SER A 883 40.16 6.19 -25.15
C SER A 883 38.85 5.42 -24.98
N ALA A 884 38.83 4.11 -25.23
CA ALA A 884 37.65 3.25 -25.09
C ALA A 884 37.97 1.88 -24.47
N PRO A 885 37.06 1.28 -23.68
CA PRO A 885 35.76 1.77 -23.22
C PRO A 885 35.81 2.41 -21.81
N ALA A 886 34.77 3.18 -21.48
CA ALA A 886 34.61 3.80 -20.16
C ALA A 886 34.49 2.78 -19.02
N VAL A 887 33.97 1.58 -19.31
CA VAL A 887 33.94 0.42 -18.41
C VAL A 887 34.21 -0.83 -19.25
N TRP A 888 35.18 -1.63 -18.83
CA TRP A 888 35.52 -2.91 -19.45
C TRP A 888 34.58 -4.01 -19.01
N ARG A 889 33.80 -4.59 -19.92
CA ARG A 889 32.87 -5.67 -19.61
C ARG A 889 33.45 -7.01 -20.05
N ILE A 890 33.74 -7.88 -19.10
CA ILE A 890 34.48 -9.12 -19.34
C ILE A 890 33.68 -10.33 -18.87
N LYS A 891 33.66 -11.35 -19.74
CA LYS A 891 33.27 -12.71 -19.39
C LYS A 891 34.54 -13.55 -19.22
N LEU A 892 34.90 -13.89 -17.99
CA LEU A 892 36.14 -14.65 -17.74
C LEU A 892 36.07 -16.10 -18.25
N SER A 893 34.86 -16.67 -18.33
CA SER A 893 34.61 -18.02 -18.84
C SER A 893 34.96 -18.24 -20.31
N GLU A 894 35.01 -17.19 -21.10
CA GLU A 894 35.19 -17.28 -22.55
C GLU A 894 36.57 -16.74 -23.01
N ARG A 895 37.40 -16.19 -22.11
CA ARG A 895 38.54 -15.33 -22.48
C ARG A 895 39.82 -15.61 -21.69
N LYS A 896 40.96 -15.47 -22.36
CA LYS A 896 42.29 -15.51 -21.73
C LYS A 896 42.57 -14.18 -21.03
N SER A 897 42.74 -14.23 -19.71
CA SER A 897 43.08 -13.07 -18.88
C SER A 897 44.43 -12.41 -19.23
N SER A 898 45.35 -13.13 -19.89
CA SER A 898 46.61 -12.56 -20.37
C SER A 898 46.46 -11.48 -21.45
N ILE A 899 45.42 -11.56 -22.29
CA ILE A 899 45.16 -10.55 -23.34
C ILE A 899 44.63 -9.27 -22.69
N LEU A 900 43.71 -9.43 -21.73
CA LEU A 900 43.17 -8.31 -20.96
C LEU A 900 44.27 -7.55 -20.21
N LEU A 901 45.22 -8.27 -19.60
CA LEU A 901 46.36 -7.66 -18.91
C LEU A 901 47.17 -6.72 -19.82
N GLU A 902 47.49 -7.17 -21.03
CA GLU A 902 48.28 -6.38 -21.97
C GLU A 902 47.54 -5.13 -22.46
N VAL A 903 46.23 -5.22 -22.67
CA VAL A 903 45.40 -4.07 -23.07
C VAL A 903 45.20 -3.09 -21.93
N LEU A 904 45.08 -3.57 -20.68
CA LEU A 904 44.97 -2.71 -19.50
C LEU A 904 46.27 -1.96 -19.20
N LYS A 905 47.44 -2.55 -19.48
CA LYS A 905 48.74 -1.86 -19.37
C LYS A 905 48.87 -0.62 -20.26
N LEU A 906 48.14 -0.57 -21.37
CA LEU A 906 48.18 0.57 -22.29
C LEU A 906 47.35 1.77 -21.84
N GLN A 907 46.43 1.58 -20.90
CA GLN A 907 45.54 2.64 -20.45
C GLN A 907 46.35 3.76 -19.77
N THR A 908 46.07 5.01 -20.12
CA THR A 908 46.67 6.17 -19.45
C THR A 908 46.23 6.30 -18.00
N GLU A 909 45.04 5.77 -17.71
CA GLU A 909 44.41 5.75 -16.40
C GLU A 909 43.79 4.38 -16.16
N LYS A 910 43.82 3.93 -14.91
CA LYS A 910 43.12 2.70 -14.52
C LYS A 910 41.61 2.86 -14.83
N LYS A 911 41.02 1.94 -15.60
CA LYS A 911 39.59 1.97 -15.98
C LYS A 911 38.76 0.94 -15.18
N PRO A 912 37.46 1.18 -14.93
CA PRO A 912 36.60 0.21 -14.27
C PRO A 912 36.39 -1.05 -15.13
N VAL A 913 36.19 -2.20 -14.49
CA VAL A 913 35.91 -3.50 -15.12
C VAL A 913 34.62 -4.10 -14.51
N ASP A 914 33.60 -4.34 -15.33
CA ASP A 914 32.43 -5.15 -14.99
C ASP A 914 32.70 -6.63 -15.33
N LEU A 915 32.70 -7.50 -14.32
CA LEU A 915 32.76 -8.94 -14.50
C LEU A 915 31.35 -9.52 -14.61
N ILE A 916 30.99 -9.95 -15.82
CA ILE A 916 29.63 -10.44 -16.13
C ILE A 916 29.49 -11.93 -15.80
N ASP A 917 30.57 -12.68 -15.94
CA ASP A 917 30.62 -14.11 -15.67
C ASP A 917 31.99 -14.53 -15.13
N CYS A 918 31.99 -15.53 -14.25
CA CYS A 918 33.16 -16.01 -13.52
C CYS A 918 33.22 -17.54 -13.56
N THR A 919 34.41 -18.10 -13.75
CA THR A 919 34.66 -19.55 -13.71
C THR A 919 35.15 -19.98 -12.35
N ASP A 920 34.93 -21.25 -12.01
CA ASP A 920 35.56 -21.88 -10.84
C ASP A 920 36.99 -22.39 -11.17
N GLU A 921 37.46 -22.22 -12.41
CA GLU A 921 38.82 -22.60 -12.84
C GLU A 921 39.90 -21.68 -12.25
N GLU A 922 40.71 -22.23 -11.35
CA GLU A 922 41.79 -21.53 -10.64
C GLU A 922 42.81 -20.85 -11.57
N SER A 923 43.21 -21.47 -12.67
CA SER A 923 44.22 -20.93 -13.59
C SER A 923 43.75 -19.66 -14.32
N THR A 924 42.49 -19.63 -14.73
CA THR A 924 41.82 -18.49 -15.37
C THR A 924 41.70 -17.32 -14.39
N LEU A 925 41.33 -17.61 -13.15
CA LEU A 925 41.26 -16.64 -12.06
C LEU A 925 42.64 -16.09 -11.67
N ARG A 926 43.66 -16.95 -11.57
CA ARG A 926 45.06 -16.55 -11.30
C ARG A 926 45.58 -15.58 -12.35
N GLY A 927 45.27 -15.81 -13.62
CA GLY A 927 45.63 -14.88 -14.69
C GLY A 927 44.86 -13.56 -14.61
N PHE A 928 43.59 -13.58 -14.18
CA PHE A 928 42.81 -12.35 -14.01
C PHE A 928 43.32 -11.49 -12.84
N PHE A 929 43.77 -12.11 -11.75
CA PHE A 929 44.37 -11.35 -10.64
C PHE A 929 45.54 -10.49 -11.12
N GLN A 930 46.34 -10.95 -12.10
CA GLN A 930 47.42 -10.13 -12.67
C GLN A 930 46.94 -8.82 -13.33
N CYS A 931 45.67 -8.73 -13.74
CA CYS A 931 45.06 -7.54 -14.36
C CYS A 931 44.73 -6.43 -13.35
N LEU A 932 44.47 -6.78 -12.09
CA LEU A 932 43.96 -5.86 -11.06
C LEU A 932 44.79 -4.60 -10.81
N PRO A 933 46.14 -4.60 -10.85
CA PRO A 933 46.93 -3.38 -10.67
C PRO A 933 46.61 -2.29 -11.70
N TYR A 934 46.04 -2.68 -12.84
CA TYR A 934 45.70 -1.83 -13.97
C TYR A 934 44.19 -1.49 -14.04
N ILE A 935 43.39 -1.97 -13.09
CA ILE A 935 41.94 -1.75 -13.01
C ILE A 935 41.68 -0.69 -11.93
N SER A 936 40.79 0.29 -12.19
CA SER A 936 40.45 1.28 -11.15
C SER A 936 39.33 0.80 -10.24
N GLN A 937 38.34 0.12 -10.80
CA GLN A 937 37.19 -0.39 -10.04
C GLN A 937 36.67 -1.66 -10.70
N LEU A 938 36.75 -2.79 -10.01
CA LEU A 938 36.09 -4.03 -10.41
C LEU A 938 34.59 -3.99 -9.97
N ARG A 939 33.68 -4.56 -10.76
CA ARG A 939 32.23 -4.41 -10.59
C ARG A 939 31.53 -5.70 -11.00
N PHE A 940 30.37 -6.02 -10.42
CA PHE A 940 29.62 -7.25 -10.70
C PHE A 940 28.14 -6.92 -10.97
N PRO A 941 27.74 -6.70 -12.24
CA PRO A 941 26.39 -6.25 -12.59
C PRO A 941 25.27 -7.24 -12.17
N HIS A 942 24.15 -6.69 -11.66
CA HIS A 942 22.98 -7.45 -11.16
C HIS A 942 22.30 -8.25 -12.28
N GLN A 943 22.18 -9.57 -12.11
CA GLN A 943 21.37 -10.42 -12.99
C GLN A 943 19.90 -10.35 -12.55
N GLN A 944 19.01 -9.83 -13.41
CA GLN A 944 17.58 -9.86 -13.16
C GLN A 944 17.03 -11.30 -13.24
N LYS A 945 16.19 -11.63 -12.25
CA LYS A 945 15.42 -12.88 -12.03
C LYS A 945 16.22 -14.09 -11.53
N GLY A 946 16.02 -14.40 -10.24
CA GLY A 946 15.84 -15.77 -9.77
C GLY A 946 17.05 -16.54 -9.25
N SER A 947 18.24 -15.94 -9.13
CA SER A 947 19.36 -16.60 -8.43
C SER A 947 19.46 -16.12 -6.99
N SER A 948 19.64 -17.06 -6.06
CA SER A 948 19.70 -16.78 -4.62
C SER A 948 20.87 -15.86 -4.31
N ASN A 949 20.69 -14.96 -3.32
CA ASN A 949 21.76 -14.16 -2.71
C ASN A 949 23.00 -15.03 -2.32
N GLU A 950 22.77 -16.32 -2.10
CA GLU A 950 23.79 -17.34 -1.82
C GLU A 950 24.79 -17.55 -2.97
N THR A 951 24.36 -17.47 -4.23
CA THR A 951 25.21 -17.72 -5.41
C THR A 951 26.23 -16.59 -5.62
N GLU A 952 25.81 -15.36 -5.31
CA GLU A 952 26.61 -14.15 -5.45
C GLU A 952 27.63 -14.01 -4.32
N ILE A 953 27.24 -14.35 -3.09
CA ILE A 953 28.14 -14.43 -1.93
C ILE A 953 29.17 -15.55 -2.12
N LYS A 954 28.77 -16.71 -2.66
CA LYS A 954 29.69 -17.82 -2.97
C LYS A 954 30.71 -17.46 -4.05
N LYS A 955 30.33 -16.76 -5.12
CA LYS A 955 31.27 -16.27 -6.15
C LYS A 955 32.30 -15.29 -5.57
N ARG A 956 31.87 -14.41 -4.66
CA ARG A 956 32.74 -13.43 -3.97
C ARG A 956 33.68 -14.10 -2.96
N LEU A 957 33.19 -15.08 -2.21
CA LEU A 957 33.99 -15.92 -1.31
C LEU A 957 34.96 -16.84 -2.07
N LEU A 958 34.61 -17.32 -3.26
CA LEU A 958 35.49 -18.14 -4.11
C LEU A 958 36.64 -17.30 -4.69
N ALA A 959 36.35 -16.09 -5.17
CA ALA A 959 37.38 -15.14 -5.61
C ALA A 959 38.33 -14.76 -4.45
N LEU A 960 37.79 -14.58 -3.24
CA LEU A 960 38.56 -14.39 -2.01
C LEU A 960 39.39 -15.63 -1.64
N ASN A 961 38.83 -16.83 -1.74
CA ASN A 961 39.52 -18.09 -1.44
C ASN A 961 40.80 -18.27 -2.26
N LEU A 962 40.73 -17.92 -3.55
CA LEU A 962 41.86 -18.03 -4.46
C LEU A 962 42.91 -16.91 -4.27
N SER A 963 42.54 -15.80 -3.64
CA SER A 963 43.49 -14.74 -3.25
C SER A 963 44.41 -15.15 -2.09
N PHE A 964 43.99 -16.11 -1.25
CA PHE A 964 44.82 -16.64 -0.15
C PHE A 964 45.87 -17.66 -0.60
N GLU A 965 45.69 -18.28 -1.77
CA GLU A 965 46.60 -19.31 -2.28
C GLU A 965 47.71 -18.78 -3.20
N VAL A 966 47.60 -17.53 -3.70
CA VAL A 966 48.63 -16.88 -4.52
C VAL A 966 49.56 -16.05 -3.62
N PRO A 967 50.83 -16.46 -3.36
CA PRO A 967 51.69 -15.85 -2.33
C PRO A 967 52.21 -14.44 -2.64
N THR A 968 51.75 -13.80 -3.73
CA THR A 968 52.41 -12.64 -4.35
C THR A 968 51.42 -11.63 -4.95
N LEU A 969 50.23 -11.43 -4.37
CA LEU A 969 49.41 -10.28 -4.74
C LEU A 969 49.95 -9.00 -4.06
N PRO A 970 50.31 -7.93 -4.81
CA PRO A 970 50.66 -6.64 -4.24
C PRO A 970 49.51 -6.08 -3.38
N LYS A 971 49.83 -5.37 -2.28
CA LYS A 971 48.85 -4.78 -1.36
C LYS A 971 47.78 -3.93 -2.07
N GLU A 972 48.21 -3.14 -3.07
CA GLU A 972 47.35 -2.32 -3.94
C GLU A 972 46.29 -3.13 -4.70
N MET A 973 46.60 -4.39 -5.02
CA MET A 973 45.74 -5.30 -5.77
C MET A 973 44.59 -5.84 -4.92
N ILE A 974 44.84 -6.05 -3.63
CA ILE A 974 43.83 -6.42 -2.63
C ILE A 974 42.94 -5.22 -2.35
N GLU A 975 43.52 -4.03 -2.20
CA GLU A 975 42.80 -2.76 -2.02
C GLU A 975 41.82 -2.47 -3.19
N LEU A 976 42.27 -2.56 -4.43
CA LEU A 976 41.45 -2.33 -5.64
C LEU A 976 40.34 -3.38 -5.83
N SER A 977 40.61 -4.65 -5.50
CA SER A 977 39.60 -5.73 -5.52
C SER A 977 38.50 -5.53 -4.49
N MET A 978 38.77 -4.75 -3.46
CA MET A 978 37.91 -4.61 -2.30
C MET A 978 37.06 -3.35 -2.42
N GLU A 979 37.62 -2.23 -2.88
CA GLU A 979 36.84 -1.05 -3.32
C GLU A 979 35.77 -1.42 -4.36
N ALA A 980 36.15 -2.29 -5.28
CA ALA A 980 35.30 -2.91 -6.27
C ALA A 980 34.09 -3.64 -5.70
N LEU A 981 34.35 -4.61 -4.80
CA LEU A 981 33.32 -5.37 -4.09
C LEU A 981 32.40 -4.46 -3.27
N PHE A 982 32.94 -3.36 -2.72
CA PHE A 982 32.18 -2.39 -1.94
C PHE A 982 31.29 -1.44 -2.73
N SER A 983 31.57 -1.23 -4.03
CA SER A 983 30.81 -0.31 -4.89
C SER A 983 29.41 -0.82 -5.28
N TYR A 984 29.18 -2.13 -5.20
CA TYR A 984 27.96 -2.80 -5.68
C TYR A 984 26.97 -3.20 -4.59
N MET A 985 27.27 -2.90 -3.32
CA MET A 985 26.47 -3.35 -2.18
C MET A 985 25.53 -2.25 -1.66
N TYR A 986 24.40 -2.04 -2.35
CA TYR A 986 23.27 -1.29 -1.81
C TYR A 986 22.32 -2.29 -1.14
N TYR A 987 22.24 -2.24 0.20
CA TYR A 987 21.64 -3.21 1.13
C TYR A 987 22.51 -4.48 1.39
N GLY A 988 23.14 -4.55 2.59
CA GLY A 988 23.85 -5.76 3.09
C GLY A 988 25.37 -5.65 3.29
N LYS A 989 25.96 -4.44 3.22
CA LYS A 989 27.42 -4.21 3.22
C LYS A 989 28.18 -4.72 4.46
N TRP A 990 27.51 -4.85 5.60
CA TRP A 990 28.11 -5.16 6.91
C TRP A 990 28.20 -6.65 7.20
N ASP A 991 27.14 -7.37 6.84
CA ASP A 991 27.03 -8.81 7.05
C ASP A 991 28.14 -9.55 6.28
N PHE A 992 28.45 -9.07 5.07
CA PHE A 992 29.57 -9.58 4.28
C PHE A 992 30.95 -9.37 4.95
N LEU A 993 31.19 -8.24 5.62
CA LEU A 993 32.50 -8.00 6.26
C LEU A 993 32.70 -8.92 7.47
N LEU A 994 31.65 -9.17 8.22
CA LEU A 994 31.67 -10.12 9.34
C LEU A 994 31.86 -11.56 8.83
N ASP A 995 31.15 -11.92 7.75
CA ASP A 995 31.29 -13.22 7.09
C ASP A 995 32.72 -13.39 6.52
N LEU A 996 33.27 -12.36 5.88
CA LEU A 996 34.63 -12.34 5.39
C LEU A 996 35.65 -12.53 6.52
N TYR A 997 35.48 -11.84 7.64
CA TYR A 997 36.39 -11.98 8.79
C TYR A 997 36.36 -13.39 9.37
N SER A 998 35.17 -13.95 9.53
CA SER A 998 35.02 -15.34 10.00
C SER A 998 35.75 -16.32 9.07
N HIS A 999 35.57 -16.16 7.76
CA HIS A 999 36.21 -17.02 6.77
C HIS A 999 37.74 -16.84 6.71
N VAL A 1000 38.24 -15.60 6.80
CA VAL A 1000 39.67 -15.31 6.88
C VAL A 1000 40.27 -16.00 8.11
N LYS A 1001 39.61 -15.89 9.26
CA LYS A 1001 40.07 -16.51 10.52
C LYS A 1001 40.05 -18.03 10.46
N ASP A 1002 39.02 -18.62 9.87
CA ASP A 1002 38.96 -20.06 9.64
C ASP A 1002 40.10 -20.52 8.72
N TYR A 1003 40.41 -19.75 7.67
CA TYR A 1003 41.54 -20.03 6.78
C TYR A 1003 42.89 -19.91 7.48
N GLU A 1004 43.13 -18.82 8.24
CA GLU A 1004 44.37 -18.62 9.01
C GLU A 1004 44.57 -19.78 10.00
N THR A 1005 43.49 -20.22 10.66
CA THR A 1005 43.50 -21.33 11.61
C THR A 1005 43.79 -22.66 10.92
N ARG A 1006 43.20 -22.90 9.74
CA ARG A 1006 43.37 -24.15 8.97
C ARG A 1006 44.74 -24.26 8.30
N THR A 1007 45.31 -23.16 7.83
CA THR A 1007 46.55 -23.15 7.03
C THR A 1007 47.78 -22.67 7.79
N GLY A 1008 47.60 -22.05 8.95
CA GLY A 1008 48.67 -21.44 9.75
C GLY A 1008 49.30 -20.19 9.13
N ARG A 1009 48.79 -19.71 7.99
CA ARG A 1009 49.27 -18.50 7.31
C ARG A 1009 48.49 -17.30 7.80
N SER A 1010 49.18 -16.22 8.20
CA SER A 1010 48.49 -14.96 8.51
C SER A 1010 48.25 -14.15 7.24
N VAL A 1011 46.98 -13.92 6.94
CA VAL A 1011 46.47 -13.22 5.76
C VAL A 1011 45.61 -12.03 6.14
N LEU A 1012 45.14 -11.94 7.40
CA LEU A 1012 44.35 -10.83 7.91
C LEU A 1012 45.03 -9.45 7.73
N PRO A 1013 46.36 -9.28 7.92
CA PRO A 1013 47.06 -8.02 7.64
C PRO A 1013 46.82 -7.48 6.22
N ALA A 1014 46.68 -8.37 5.23
CA ALA A 1014 46.43 -8.01 3.85
C ALA A 1014 45.00 -7.48 3.64
N PHE A 1015 44.05 -7.90 4.48
CA PHE A 1015 42.66 -7.45 4.46
C PHE A 1015 42.40 -6.22 5.34
N HIS A 1016 43.38 -5.70 6.08
CA HIS A 1016 43.18 -4.49 6.90
C HIS A 1016 42.63 -3.30 6.10
N PRO A 1017 43.14 -2.96 4.90
CA PRO A 1017 42.57 -1.88 4.10
C PRO A 1017 41.09 -2.07 3.75
N VAL A 1018 40.66 -3.33 3.60
CA VAL A 1018 39.26 -3.69 3.29
C VAL A 1018 38.35 -3.32 4.44
N TYR A 1019 38.75 -3.69 5.65
CA TYR A 1019 38.01 -3.31 6.83
C TYR A 1019 38.06 -1.80 7.03
N GLN A 1020 39.17 -1.13 6.71
CA GLN A 1020 39.34 0.33 6.84
C GLN A 1020 38.55 1.16 5.82
N SER A 1021 38.26 0.62 4.62
CA SER A 1021 37.46 1.27 3.57
C SER A 1021 35.93 1.16 3.79
N ALA A 1022 35.49 0.81 5.00
CA ALA A 1022 34.09 0.67 5.34
C ALA A 1022 33.32 2.01 5.31
N PRO A 1023 32.01 2.00 5.00
CA PRO A 1023 31.19 3.22 4.93
C PRO A 1023 31.13 4.03 6.22
N ALA A 1024 30.66 5.27 6.08
CA ALA A 1024 30.59 6.25 7.16
C ALA A 1024 29.67 5.90 8.34
N VAL A 1025 28.75 4.93 8.22
CA VAL A 1025 27.85 4.47 9.31
C VAL A 1025 27.63 2.98 9.17
N TRP A 1026 27.98 2.18 10.17
CA TRP A 1026 27.80 0.72 10.25
C TRP A 1026 26.37 0.35 10.61
N SER A 1027 25.73 -0.58 9.90
CA SER A 1027 24.37 -1.02 10.23
C SER A 1027 24.33 -2.54 10.46
N ILE A 1028 24.13 -2.97 11.71
CA ILE A 1028 24.32 -4.37 12.11
C ILE A 1028 23.09 -4.97 12.75
N ASP A 1029 22.86 -6.24 12.46
CA ASP A 1029 21.92 -7.09 13.18
C ASP A 1029 22.70 -7.98 14.16
N LEU A 1030 22.55 -7.70 15.47
CA LEU A 1030 23.18 -8.46 16.54
C LEU A 1030 22.34 -9.68 16.97
N SER A 1031 21.15 -9.88 16.41
CA SER A 1031 20.32 -11.06 16.69
C SER A 1031 20.82 -12.33 15.99
N GLU A 1032 21.39 -12.16 14.79
CA GLU A 1032 21.88 -13.29 13.98
C GLU A 1032 23.40 -13.49 14.06
N ARG A 1033 24.13 -12.55 14.69
CA ARG A 1033 25.61 -12.47 14.64
C ARG A 1033 26.20 -12.25 16.02
N LYS A 1034 27.40 -12.79 16.26
CA LYS A 1034 28.12 -12.64 17.54
C LYS A 1034 28.83 -11.29 17.62
N SER A 1035 28.65 -10.58 18.73
CA SER A 1035 29.32 -9.31 19.02
C SER A 1035 30.86 -9.46 19.05
N SER A 1036 31.37 -10.65 19.34
CA SER A 1036 32.81 -10.95 19.33
C SER A 1036 33.45 -10.79 17.95
N ILE A 1037 32.72 -11.11 16.87
CA ILE A 1037 33.22 -10.94 15.50
C ILE A 1037 33.21 -9.45 15.15
N LEU A 1038 32.15 -8.73 15.55
CA LEU A 1038 32.06 -7.28 15.37
C LEU A 1038 33.23 -6.57 16.07
N LEU A 1039 33.52 -6.92 17.33
CA LEU A 1039 34.62 -6.33 18.09
C LEU A 1039 35.95 -6.44 17.34
N GLU A 1040 36.25 -7.64 16.86
CA GLU A 1040 37.50 -7.90 16.15
C GLU A 1040 37.58 -7.10 14.85
N VAL A 1041 36.47 -6.96 14.12
CA VAL A 1041 36.41 -6.16 12.91
C VAL A 1041 36.49 -4.65 13.21
N LEU A 1042 35.93 -4.19 14.33
CA LEU A 1042 36.01 -2.80 14.79
C LEU A 1042 37.43 -2.41 15.21
N LYS A 1043 38.21 -3.33 15.78
CA LYS A 1043 39.64 -3.12 16.09
C LYS A 1043 40.49 -2.87 14.84
N LEU A 1044 40.04 -3.34 13.67
CA LEU A 1044 40.74 -3.14 12.39
C LEU A 1044 40.49 -1.75 11.78
N GLN A 1045 39.54 -0.98 12.32
CA GLN A 1045 39.20 0.36 11.84
C GLN A 1045 40.25 1.39 12.27
N THR A 1046 40.58 2.34 11.40
CA THR A 1046 41.48 3.46 11.70
C THR A 1046 40.81 4.56 12.53
N GLU A 1047 39.49 4.68 12.41
CA GLU A 1047 38.68 5.69 13.09
C GLU A 1047 37.45 5.05 13.71
N LYS A 1048 36.96 5.65 14.79
CA LYS A 1048 35.70 5.24 15.40
C LYS A 1048 34.55 5.55 14.45
N LYS A 1049 33.75 4.54 14.10
CA LYS A 1049 32.61 4.71 13.17
C LYS A 1049 31.26 4.73 13.92
N PRO A 1050 30.26 5.48 13.43
CA PRO A 1050 28.88 5.36 13.88
C PRO A 1050 28.35 3.94 13.63
N VAL A 1051 27.62 3.37 14.58
CA VAL A 1051 26.96 2.06 14.51
C VAL A 1051 25.47 2.22 14.73
N GLU A 1052 24.68 1.65 13.83
CA GLU A 1052 23.23 1.60 13.80
C GLU A 1052 22.77 0.15 13.99
N LEU A 1053 21.94 -0.10 14.99
CA LEU A 1053 21.46 -1.44 15.32
C LEU A 1053 20.11 -1.71 14.64
N ARG A 1054 20.03 -2.81 13.88
CA ARG A 1054 18.85 -3.30 13.16
C ARG A 1054 18.08 -4.40 13.90
N ASP A 1055 18.74 -5.13 14.78
CA ASP A 1055 18.12 -6.02 15.77
C ASP A 1055 19.21 -6.42 16.79
N TRP A 1056 18.81 -6.97 17.94
CA TRP A 1056 19.73 -7.40 18.99
C TRP A 1056 19.12 -8.47 19.91
N THR A 1057 20.00 -9.24 20.56
CA THR A 1057 19.63 -10.16 21.63
C THR A 1057 19.74 -9.49 23.00
N ASP A 1058 18.88 -9.90 23.95
CA ASP A 1058 18.99 -9.52 25.36
C ASP A 1058 19.91 -10.48 26.15
N GLU A 1059 20.69 -11.32 25.45
CA GLU A 1059 21.62 -12.25 26.09
C GLU A 1059 22.76 -11.48 26.78
N GLU A 1060 22.91 -11.67 28.09
CA GLU A 1060 23.90 -10.97 28.91
C GLU A 1060 25.33 -11.08 28.34
N SER A 1061 25.70 -12.22 27.76
CA SER A 1061 27.00 -12.42 27.11
C SER A 1061 27.19 -11.57 25.85
N GLU A 1062 26.14 -11.40 25.04
CA GLU A 1062 26.20 -10.58 23.82
C GLU A 1062 26.10 -9.08 24.16
N VAL A 1063 25.32 -8.70 25.18
CA VAL A 1063 25.30 -7.32 25.70
C VAL A 1063 26.68 -6.92 26.25
N LYS A 1064 27.29 -7.78 27.07
CA LYS A 1064 28.66 -7.57 27.58
C LYS A 1064 29.70 -7.61 26.46
N GLY A 1065 29.53 -8.48 25.48
CA GLY A 1065 30.40 -8.54 24.31
C GLY A 1065 30.28 -7.27 23.44
N PHE A 1066 29.09 -6.68 23.34
CA PHE A 1066 28.88 -5.41 22.63
C PHE A 1066 29.46 -4.22 23.39
N LEU A 1067 29.46 -4.21 24.72
CA LEU A 1067 30.14 -3.16 25.51
C LEU A 1067 31.62 -3.02 25.16
N GLN A 1068 32.29 -4.13 24.89
CA GLN A 1068 33.69 -4.14 24.47
C GLN A 1068 33.91 -3.48 23.11
N CYS A 1069 32.85 -3.29 22.31
CA CYS A 1069 32.90 -2.58 21.04
C CYS A 1069 32.87 -1.05 21.22
N LEU A 1070 32.34 -0.53 22.33
CA LEU A 1070 32.15 0.92 22.57
C LEU A 1070 33.43 1.76 22.41
N PRO A 1071 34.63 1.32 22.85
CA PRO A 1071 35.86 2.08 22.63
C PRO A 1071 36.14 2.40 21.15
N TYR A 1072 35.60 1.60 20.22
CA TYR A 1072 35.84 1.66 18.79
C TYR A 1072 34.67 2.27 17.99
N ILE A 1073 33.60 2.70 18.67
CA ILE A 1073 32.39 3.29 18.07
C ILE A 1073 32.40 4.79 18.33
N SER A 1074 31.97 5.61 17.37
CA SER A 1074 31.87 7.06 17.56
C SER A 1074 30.47 7.52 17.88
N GLN A 1075 29.45 6.85 17.33
CA GLN A 1075 28.05 7.15 17.60
C GLN A 1075 27.24 5.87 17.62
N LEU A 1076 26.31 5.72 18.55
CA LEU A 1076 25.34 4.63 18.55
C LEU A 1076 23.99 5.14 18.04
N ARG A 1077 23.26 4.32 17.28
CA ARG A 1077 21.95 4.64 16.69
C ARG A 1077 21.05 3.40 16.59
N PHE A 1078 19.75 3.61 16.39
CA PHE A 1078 18.80 2.55 16.08
C PHE A 1078 18.18 2.74 14.70
N ASP A 1079 17.96 1.63 13.99
CA ASP A 1079 17.26 1.65 12.72
C ASP A 1079 15.80 2.15 12.90
N PRO A 1080 15.30 3.01 11.99
CA PRO A 1080 13.94 3.56 12.03
C PRO A 1080 12.79 2.56 12.14
N PHE A 1081 12.94 1.35 11.59
CA PHE A 1081 11.89 0.33 11.58
C PHE A 1081 11.85 -0.46 12.90
N VAL A 1082 13.00 -0.65 13.54
CA VAL A 1082 13.10 -1.23 14.89
C VAL A 1082 12.57 -0.26 15.94
N PHE A 1083 12.67 1.04 15.69
CA PHE A 1083 12.18 2.07 16.60
C PHE A 1083 10.66 2.05 16.86
N TYR A 1084 9.85 1.40 16.00
CA TYR A 1084 8.44 1.16 16.36
C TYR A 1084 8.30 0.31 17.65
N GLU A 1085 9.40 -0.32 18.08
CA GLU A 1085 9.60 -1.05 19.33
C GLU A 1085 10.24 -0.19 20.46
N LYS A 1086 9.87 1.09 20.60
CA LYS A 1086 10.52 2.08 21.54
C LYS A 1086 10.91 1.50 22.90
N LYS A 1087 10.04 0.69 23.51
CA LYS A 1087 10.27 0.08 24.82
C LYS A 1087 11.42 -0.94 24.84
N ARG A 1088 11.56 -1.76 23.78
CA ARG A 1088 12.64 -2.75 23.66
C ARG A 1088 14.00 -2.04 23.51
N SER A 1089 14.04 -0.95 22.75
CA SER A 1089 15.25 -0.12 22.63
C SER A 1089 15.62 0.58 23.94
N VAL A 1090 14.65 1.14 24.67
CA VAL A 1090 14.90 1.74 26.00
C VAL A 1090 15.40 0.70 27.00
N GLN A 1091 14.82 -0.51 27.01
CA GLN A 1091 15.25 -1.60 27.88
C GLN A 1091 16.67 -2.06 27.57
N PHE A 1092 16.99 -2.24 26.29
CA PHE A 1092 18.33 -2.63 25.86
C PHE A 1092 19.39 -1.61 26.29
N LEU A 1093 19.11 -0.31 26.13
CA LEU A 1093 20.01 0.76 26.59
C LEU A 1093 20.18 0.74 28.11
N LEU A 1094 19.10 0.56 28.86
CA LEU A 1094 19.17 0.45 30.32
C LEU A 1094 20.09 -0.71 30.73
N ASN A 1095 19.91 -1.89 30.13
CA ASN A 1095 20.75 -3.06 30.38
C ASN A 1095 22.22 -2.80 30.01
N LEU A 1096 22.46 -2.06 28.92
CA LEU A 1096 23.79 -1.70 28.46
C LEU A 1096 24.49 -0.75 29.44
N ILE A 1097 23.79 0.26 29.97
CA ILE A 1097 24.36 1.22 30.94
C ILE A 1097 24.63 0.54 32.30
N ILE A 1098 23.72 -0.32 32.74
CA ILE A 1098 23.91 -1.11 33.97
C ILE A 1098 25.16 -1.98 33.83
N SER A 1099 25.25 -2.70 32.72
CA SER A 1099 26.41 -3.54 32.43
C SER A 1099 27.70 -2.71 32.35
N ALA A 1100 27.66 -1.51 31.77
CA ALA A 1100 28.80 -0.60 31.73
C ALA A 1100 29.25 -0.19 33.15
N SER A 1101 28.32 0.17 34.04
CA SER A 1101 28.62 0.53 35.43
C SER A 1101 29.25 -0.62 36.23
N GLU A 1102 28.91 -1.86 35.89
CA GLU A 1102 29.51 -3.06 36.49
C GLU A 1102 30.90 -3.37 35.91
N PHE A 1103 31.09 -3.12 34.62
CA PHE A 1103 32.42 -3.16 33.99
C PHE A 1103 33.36 -2.14 34.59
N ASP A 1104 32.87 -0.93 34.93
CA ASP A 1104 33.69 0.11 35.55
C ASP A 1104 34.30 -0.33 36.88
N LYS A 1105 33.51 -1.05 37.68
CA LYS A 1105 33.91 -1.54 38.99
C LYS A 1105 34.85 -2.74 38.92
N THR A 1106 34.76 -3.54 37.86
CA THR A 1106 35.50 -4.81 37.72
C THR A 1106 36.82 -4.65 36.98
N THR A 1107 36.85 -3.79 35.95
CA THR A 1107 38.03 -3.57 35.10
C THR A 1107 38.82 -2.31 35.45
N GLY A 1108 38.21 -1.35 36.16
CA GLY A 1108 38.81 -0.05 36.45
C GLY A 1108 38.82 0.92 35.26
N GLU A 1109 38.23 0.53 34.13
CA GLU A 1109 38.02 1.38 32.95
C GLU A 1109 36.67 2.13 33.07
N ASN A 1110 36.45 3.23 32.33
CA ASN A 1110 35.22 4.02 32.44
C ASN A 1110 34.28 3.78 31.24
N TYR A 1111 33.72 2.58 31.13
CA TYR A 1111 32.72 2.19 30.14
C TYR A 1111 31.44 3.02 30.20
N THR A 1112 31.03 3.53 31.37
CA THR A 1112 29.89 4.45 31.43
C THR A 1112 30.18 5.78 30.74
N GLU A 1113 31.40 6.32 30.90
CA GLU A 1113 31.85 7.49 30.14
C GLU A 1113 31.99 7.19 28.64
N LEU A 1114 32.48 6.00 28.28
CA LEU A 1114 32.56 5.59 26.87
C LEU A 1114 31.18 5.45 26.21
N PHE A 1115 30.21 4.82 26.89
CA PHE A 1115 28.84 4.70 26.41
C PHE A 1115 28.19 6.07 26.15
N THR A 1116 28.46 7.02 27.03
CA THR A 1116 27.87 8.37 26.95
C THR A 1116 28.56 9.21 25.89
N SER A 1117 29.85 8.97 25.64
CA SER A 1117 30.60 9.60 24.55
C SER A 1117 30.07 9.24 23.15
N VAL A 1118 29.44 8.06 22.98
CA VAL A 1118 28.87 7.63 21.70
C VAL A 1118 27.40 8.03 21.53
N CYS A 1119 26.81 8.70 22.50
CA CYS A 1119 25.41 9.12 22.46
C CYS A 1119 25.34 10.65 22.51
N SER A 1120 24.77 11.28 21.48
CA SER A 1120 24.51 12.74 21.47
C SER A 1120 23.12 13.01 20.90
N TYR A 1121 22.47 14.10 21.30
CA TYR A 1121 21.12 14.37 20.82
C TYR A 1121 21.05 14.48 19.30
N THR A 1122 22.02 15.08 18.61
CA THR A 1122 21.94 15.24 17.14
C THR A 1122 22.11 13.92 16.40
N SER A 1123 22.68 12.90 17.06
CA SER A 1123 23.01 11.63 16.43
C SER A 1123 22.29 10.42 17.02
N PHE A 1124 21.59 10.56 18.15
CA PHE A 1124 20.98 9.47 18.91
C PHE A 1124 19.60 9.87 19.44
N PRO A 1125 18.57 9.00 19.34
CA PRO A 1125 18.57 7.67 18.71
C PRO A 1125 18.66 7.63 17.18
N PHE A 1126 18.56 8.77 16.45
CA PHE A 1126 18.48 8.79 14.97
C PHE A 1126 19.46 9.76 14.29
N SER A 1127 19.56 9.66 12.96
CA SER A 1127 20.17 10.66 12.10
C SER A 1127 19.20 11.80 11.71
N GLU A 1128 19.73 13.01 11.53
CA GLU A 1128 18.97 14.25 11.23
C GLU A 1128 18.21 14.24 9.89
N ASN A 1129 18.49 13.29 8.98
CA ASN A 1129 17.97 13.30 7.60
C ASN A 1129 16.51 12.87 7.44
N TYR A 1130 15.80 12.53 8.53
CA TYR A 1130 14.40 12.14 8.48
C TYR A 1130 13.50 13.32 8.85
N THR A 1131 12.93 13.98 7.84
CA THR A 1131 12.00 15.09 8.04
C THR A 1131 10.80 14.62 8.87
N ASN A 1132 10.57 15.31 10.00
CA ASN A 1132 9.45 15.15 10.95
C ASN A 1132 9.64 14.21 12.17
N ARG A 1133 10.87 14.05 12.71
CA ARG A 1133 11.13 13.20 13.90
C ARG A 1133 11.74 13.85 15.16
N HIS A 1134 11.88 15.17 15.24
CA HIS A 1134 12.32 15.83 16.49
C HIS A 1134 11.42 15.50 17.69
N ALA A 1135 10.11 15.37 17.47
CA ALA A 1135 9.17 15.03 18.54
C ALA A 1135 9.34 13.60 19.07
N ASP A 1136 9.61 12.64 18.18
CA ASP A 1136 9.85 11.25 18.57
C ASP A 1136 11.18 11.06 19.30
N GLN A 1137 12.18 11.86 18.96
CA GLN A 1137 13.49 11.84 19.59
C GLN A 1137 13.47 12.43 21.00
N CYS A 1138 12.82 13.59 21.18
CA CYS A 1138 12.54 14.15 22.51
C CYS A 1138 11.73 13.16 23.36
N ASN A 1139 10.71 12.55 22.78
CA ASN A 1139 9.89 11.54 23.43
C ASN A 1139 10.74 10.34 23.90
N PHE A 1140 11.62 9.80 23.05
CA PHE A 1140 12.47 8.67 23.40
C PHE A 1140 13.42 8.96 24.57
N LEU A 1141 14.05 10.14 24.59
CA LEU A 1141 14.95 10.53 25.67
C LEU A 1141 14.20 10.71 27.00
N LEU A 1142 12.96 11.21 26.97
CA LEU A 1142 12.13 11.30 28.17
C LEU A 1142 11.71 9.91 28.68
N ASP A 1143 11.45 8.95 27.79
CA ASP A 1143 11.19 7.55 28.18
C ASP A 1143 12.45 6.93 28.83
N LEU A 1144 13.61 7.10 28.21
CA LEU A 1144 14.89 6.63 28.77
C LEU A 1144 15.15 7.22 30.15
N TRP A 1145 14.92 8.53 30.33
CA TRP A 1145 15.08 9.20 31.62
C TRP A 1145 14.16 8.58 32.70
N SER A 1146 12.88 8.41 32.38
CA SER A 1146 11.90 7.83 33.32
C SER A 1146 12.32 6.42 33.74
N HIS A 1147 12.68 5.57 32.78
CA HIS A 1147 13.07 4.18 33.07
C HIS A 1147 14.35 4.10 33.90
N VAL A 1148 15.34 4.97 33.65
CA VAL A 1148 16.58 5.00 34.43
C VAL A 1148 16.31 5.55 35.83
N LYS A 1149 15.46 6.56 35.97
CA LYS A 1149 15.07 7.10 37.28
C LYS A 1149 14.34 6.06 38.12
N ASP A 1150 13.41 5.33 37.50
CA ASP A 1150 12.71 4.22 38.14
C ASP A 1150 13.72 3.17 38.61
N TYR A 1151 14.70 2.79 37.78
CA TYR A 1151 15.77 1.87 38.17
C TYR A 1151 16.66 2.40 39.32
N GLU A 1152 17.09 3.66 39.30
CA GLU A 1152 17.88 4.26 40.39
C GLU A 1152 17.09 4.26 41.71
N THR A 1153 15.79 4.55 41.64
CA THR A 1153 14.92 4.57 42.83
C THR A 1153 14.66 3.19 43.40
N GLN A 1154 14.53 2.17 42.54
CA GLN A 1154 14.26 0.80 42.98
C GLN A 1154 15.54 0.08 43.47
N THR A 1155 16.68 0.33 42.84
CA THR A 1155 17.96 -0.35 43.18
C THR A 1155 18.88 0.45 44.11
N GLY A 1156 18.64 1.75 44.26
CA GLY A 1156 19.52 2.67 44.98
C GLY A 1156 20.89 2.92 44.32
N ARG A 1157 21.14 2.35 43.13
CA ARG A 1157 22.36 2.56 42.36
C ARG A 1157 22.21 3.82 41.51
N SER A 1158 23.19 4.72 41.53
CA SER A 1158 23.15 5.91 40.68
C SER A 1158 23.80 5.65 39.32
N VAL A 1159 23.05 5.87 38.26
CA VAL A 1159 23.37 5.60 36.85
C VAL A 1159 22.97 6.78 35.94
N LEU A 1160 22.01 7.60 36.37
CA LEU A 1160 21.53 8.79 35.66
C LEU A 1160 22.60 9.89 35.46
N PRO A 1161 23.58 10.08 36.37
CA PRO A 1161 24.73 10.96 36.11
C PRO A 1161 25.51 10.59 34.85
N ALA A 1162 25.55 9.30 34.48
CA ALA A 1162 26.17 8.89 33.22
C ALA A 1162 25.41 9.47 32.03
N LEU A 1163 24.07 9.50 32.03
CA LEU A 1163 23.28 10.00 30.90
C LEU A 1163 23.22 11.53 30.80
N GLN A 1164 23.68 12.25 31.81
CA GLN A 1164 23.65 13.71 31.85
C GLN A 1164 24.23 14.41 30.59
N PRO A 1165 25.37 13.98 30.01
CA PRO A 1165 25.91 14.57 28.78
C PRO A 1165 24.96 14.49 27.58
N ILE A 1166 24.15 13.43 27.48
CA ILE A 1166 23.19 13.25 26.38
C ILE A 1166 22.10 14.33 26.45
N TYR A 1167 21.55 14.56 27.65
CA TYR A 1167 20.53 15.59 27.87
C TYR A 1167 21.10 17.01 27.74
N GLN A 1168 22.36 17.22 28.15
CA GLN A 1168 23.04 18.50 27.96
C GLN A 1168 23.30 18.83 26.48
N SER A 1169 23.51 17.81 25.65
CA SER A 1169 23.68 17.95 24.20
C SER A 1169 22.36 18.23 23.43
N ALA A 1170 21.21 18.15 24.08
CA ALA A 1170 19.90 18.40 23.46
C ALA A 1170 19.72 19.85 22.97
N PRO A 1171 18.89 20.13 21.95
CA PRO A 1171 18.67 21.47 21.38
C PRO A 1171 17.96 22.39 22.36
N ALA A 1172 18.02 23.69 22.08
CA ALA A 1172 17.36 24.72 22.89
C ALA A 1172 15.83 24.64 22.84
N VAL A 1173 15.27 24.07 21.77
CA VAL A 1173 13.82 23.91 21.59
C VAL A 1173 13.48 22.43 21.55
N TRP A 1174 12.64 21.99 22.48
CA TRP A 1174 12.12 20.63 22.52
C TRP A 1174 10.72 20.59 21.89
N SER A 1175 10.50 19.66 20.97
CA SER A 1175 9.16 19.39 20.43
C SER A 1175 8.60 18.18 21.16
N ILE A 1176 7.52 18.32 21.90
CA ILE A 1176 6.93 17.23 22.69
C ILE A 1176 5.45 17.15 22.38
N LYS A 1177 4.96 15.93 22.17
CA LYS A 1177 3.54 15.67 21.92
C LYS A 1177 2.83 15.41 23.25
N LEU A 1178 2.27 16.47 23.83
CA LEU A 1178 1.66 16.45 25.17
C LEU A 1178 0.45 15.49 25.29
N SER A 1179 -0.22 15.15 24.18
CA SER A 1179 -1.32 14.19 24.19
C SER A 1179 -0.91 12.76 24.58
N GLU A 1180 0.39 12.46 24.58
CA GLU A 1180 0.94 11.14 24.86
C GLU A 1180 1.77 11.11 26.16
N ARG A 1181 1.86 12.23 26.91
CA ARG A 1181 2.76 12.35 28.08
C ARG A 1181 2.23 13.18 29.23
N LYS A 1182 2.77 12.84 30.41
CA LYS A 1182 2.64 13.54 31.68
C LYS A 1182 3.51 14.80 31.68
N SER A 1183 2.95 15.95 32.07
CA SER A 1183 3.71 17.20 32.24
C SER A 1183 4.83 17.11 33.30
N SER A 1184 4.86 16.07 34.15
CA SER A 1184 5.90 15.84 35.19
C SER A 1184 7.25 15.63 34.63
N ILE A 1185 7.27 14.80 33.61
CA ILE A 1185 8.50 14.30 33.05
C ILE A 1185 9.26 15.48 32.42
N LEU A 1186 8.55 16.55 32.06
CA LEU A 1186 9.10 17.82 31.62
C LEU A 1186 9.66 18.67 32.78
N LEU A 1187 8.99 18.71 33.94
CA LEU A 1187 9.46 19.44 35.12
C LEU A 1187 10.67 18.77 35.81
N GLU A 1188 10.77 17.44 35.75
CA GLU A 1188 11.87 16.68 36.33
C GLU A 1188 13.06 16.48 35.38
N GLY A 1189 12.83 16.51 34.05
CA GLY A 1189 13.89 16.48 33.02
C GLY A 1189 14.50 17.85 32.70
N ALA A 1190 13.79 18.95 32.98
CA ALA A 1190 14.24 20.33 32.80
C ALA A 1190 15.50 20.79 33.58
N PRO A 1191 15.85 20.28 34.79
CA PRO A 1191 16.95 20.84 35.58
C PRO A 1191 18.36 20.56 35.03
N LEU A 1192 18.49 19.78 33.94
CA LEU A 1192 19.78 19.38 33.38
C LEU A 1192 20.38 20.37 32.36
N ARG A 1193 19.59 21.34 31.88
CA ARG A 1193 20.13 22.57 31.28
C ARG A 1193 20.09 23.65 32.36
N GLY A 1194 21.24 24.08 32.84
CA GLY A 1194 21.30 25.33 33.58
C GLY A 1194 20.83 26.46 32.65
N GLY A 1195 19.62 26.95 32.87
CA GLY A 1195 19.00 28.00 32.06
C GLY A 1195 17.48 27.94 32.12
#